data_AF-A0A428NJ82-F1
#
_entry.id   AF-A0A428NJ82-F1
#
_cell.length_a   1.000
_cell.length_b   1.000
_cell.length_c   1.000
_cell.angle_alpha   90.00
_cell.angle_beta   90.00
_cell.angle_gamma   90.00
#
_symmetry.space_group_name_H-M   'P 1'
#
loop_
_entity.id
_entity.type
_entity.pdbx_description
1 polymer ?
#
loop_
_entity_poly.entity_id
_entity_poly.type
_entity_poly.pdbx_seq_one_letter_code
_entity_poly.pdbx_strand_id
1 'polypeptide(L)'
;MKLIFSSLLLYGTAVASVIPRDQSAIPPPPKPEPISLKTLLLPPAIADDAPVGGCDKKANPRGTGCLGRTTYFQGGSFSPDGNHVYAEVNFVGAPAIPHPASIYSGSQLILAKADDTTFPNGDTWKCLTCGLPHDKTSMWDNPQAFIDGKRVLAGLRIVDCGEHDLSSDECTPEKTSIHPIRWNTTPNGSGPGGEPRELRLHPDNVHLGFNAFTIHDGKLGQDVFYSRLSFNPSPKTGEPSVPRYDLVNVTKLSNPANPPPIDVHGDRIILRPSAISLGEFRGFSGDGKEAVAIGSPIESGNTDAYAFDLTTGRKRRLTSHPEYVDPIDISRHDGWIAIMDTRGTDRNMWLSGMRYIPPITDLITISLTASTRNNGRRRFFRPYLLDRHGDRGDYFGQRINYQGSGKPGSGDYNDPEWNGRADPRFSFDGTKIVYWEEQTFSPACGGANPLPCYPSKERDGIRQRIVVATLTSRKPRQPPKVAVTSDVVPWGEPYVSGEESSPQAVIPAGNYTLTGKSSGVANVTILHGSGSQSGINRVSVRYANFSDDGKVFLSGTERVTVRSINISTNHFDWHSDLTQTMGSVVNTKKTGPGGIQMLMDFMVNNFVANGTLTTTLDGKEYHQPQNFTDGTAILAVESSEWPTPTASPGHPVSALVNSVSPSTTISFAAHDPTSDAEGIRVAFIGHMATVLTSRTIQDLVGLCIDLFMQFIFPNTPVCHEPTLRAGIEVFQARKSTDTIQDSIPAKTFTLLTALCALVLAVVPDSRIDQRATLALEFLRASRAMLLTYLEHDLEHPDWTSLVIRVWQSSATQNVTGRNGEAYHYYSEASILALRLRLYREESLYLSDKSAVVLDDRCSLITERVFEGELTLLERGSPEMPLLDMARKQCSPILDSRFQEGHLLKRQIWRNAVNLIMSIKAIGEGKASEDDVTSCYLDFTGLIDSFPQWLWNPNYYLDERPDNGISEYHEKCFWAQRSSIMMSFHTLKLAILRTCLDHNVPGVMGLDNNQLSWHQRTMDISRDFLSELQMAPFDCLKMQGEPTVQRLRRVGTVLLEIVHNVNNESMKTRSQSQLMQLLDMLAKLDSRASDELR
;
A
#
# COMPACT_ATOMS: atom_id res chain seq x y z
N MET A 1 9.00 -62.20 31.17
CA MET A 1 8.14 -63.34 31.57
C MET A 1 6.70 -62.86 31.34
N LYS A 2 5.88 -63.31 30.38
CA LYS A 2 5.80 -64.50 29.50
C LYS A 2 4.85 -64.11 28.32
N LEU A 3 5.25 -64.36 27.06
CA LEU A 3 4.73 -65.37 26.11
C LEU A 3 3.31 -65.09 25.57
N ILE A 4 3.09 -64.68 24.31
CA ILE A 4 3.25 -65.33 22.96
C ILE A 4 2.15 -66.38 22.65
N PHE A 5 1.74 -66.40 21.36
CA PHE A 5 1.09 -67.44 20.52
C PHE A 5 -0.41 -67.15 20.26
N SER A 6 -0.99 -67.19 19.04
CA SER A 6 -0.55 -67.67 17.71
C SER A 6 -1.68 -67.38 16.69
N SER A 7 -1.47 -66.96 15.42
CA SER A 7 -0.88 -67.61 14.22
C SER A 7 -1.93 -68.18 13.24
N LEU A 8 -1.83 -67.78 11.95
CA LEU A 8 -1.78 -68.58 10.68
C LEU A 8 -2.44 -67.79 9.51
N LEU A 9 -1.71 -67.32 8.48
CA LEU A 9 -1.10 -67.99 7.28
C LEU A 9 -1.98 -67.78 6.02
N LEU A 10 -1.55 -67.56 4.77
CA LEU A 10 -0.26 -67.41 4.06
C LEU A 10 -0.69 -66.93 2.61
N TYR A 11 -0.01 -66.03 1.88
CA TYR A 11 1.02 -66.36 0.87
C TYR A 11 1.43 -65.08 0.10
N GLY A 12 2.72 -64.94 -0.23
CA GLY A 12 3.14 -64.34 -1.51
C GLY A 12 4.03 -63.08 -1.46
N THR A 13 5.22 -63.17 -0.88
CA THR A 13 6.29 -62.16 -1.02
C THR A 13 6.96 -62.23 -2.40
N ALA A 14 6.82 -61.18 -3.22
CA ALA A 14 7.80 -60.84 -4.25
C ALA A 14 8.67 -59.69 -3.70
N VAL A 15 9.87 -60.04 -3.26
CA VAL A 15 10.90 -59.07 -2.83
C VAL A 15 11.46 -58.42 -4.09
N ALA A 16 10.94 -57.25 -4.45
CA ALA A 16 11.69 -56.33 -5.30
C ALA A 16 12.79 -55.73 -4.42
N SER A 17 14.03 -56.13 -4.69
CA SER A 17 15.22 -55.51 -4.12
C SER A 17 15.18 -54.01 -4.39
N VAL A 18 14.88 -53.22 -3.36
CA VAL A 18 15.17 -51.79 -3.37
C VAL A 18 16.69 -51.70 -3.33
N ILE A 19 17.27 -51.57 -4.52
CA ILE A 19 18.65 -51.12 -4.68
C ILE A 19 18.74 -49.83 -3.86
N PRO A 20 19.66 -49.71 -2.89
CA PRO A 20 19.92 -48.44 -2.24
C PRO A 20 20.24 -47.46 -3.35
N ARG A 21 19.45 -46.40 -3.52
CA ARG A 21 19.90 -45.28 -4.35
C ARG A 21 21.19 -44.81 -3.69
N ASP A 22 22.27 -45.12 -4.39
CA ASP A 22 23.62 -44.68 -4.12
C ASP A 22 23.57 -43.21 -3.67
N GLN A 23 24.36 -42.87 -2.65
CA GLN A 23 24.68 -41.48 -2.38
C GLN A 23 25.49 -40.97 -3.57
N SER A 24 24.84 -40.75 -4.71
CA SER A 24 25.47 -40.15 -5.87
C SER A 24 25.94 -38.77 -5.41
N ALA A 25 27.26 -38.59 -5.37
CA ALA A 25 27.87 -37.30 -5.13
C ALA A 25 27.13 -36.23 -5.94
N ILE A 26 26.74 -35.14 -5.29
CA ILE A 26 26.09 -34.01 -5.97
C ILE A 26 26.98 -33.62 -7.15
N PRO A 27 26.45 -33.58 -8.39
CA PRO A 27 27.26 -33.32 -9.56
C PRO A 27 27.86 -31.90 -9.51
N PRO A 28 28.99 -31.67 -10.20
CA PRO A 28 29.54 -30.33 -10.34
C PRO A 28 28.50 -29.40 -10.97
N PRO A 29 28.56 -28.09 -10.68
CA PRO A 29 27.70 -27.09 -11.29
C PRO A 29 27.61 -27.22 -12.82
N PRO A 30 26.42 -27.06 -13.42
CA PRO A 30 26.28 -27.06 -14.87
C PRO A 30 26.97 -25.83 -15.48
N LYS A 31 27.42 -25.96 -16.73
CA LYS A 31 27.85 -24.81 -17.52
C LYS A 31 26.65 -23.92 -17.85
N PRO A 32 26.83 -22.59 -17.99
CA PRO A 32 25.77 -21.71 -18.48
C PRO A 32 25.19 -22.19 -19.81
N GLU A 33 23.88 -22.13 -19.95
CA GLU A 33 23.15 -22.48 -21.17
C GLU A 33 22.96 -21.25 -22.08
N PRO A 34 22.95 -21.41 -23.40
CA PRO A 34 22.60 -20.32 -24.31
C PRO A 34 21.10 -19.97 -24.18
N ILE A 35 20.81 -18.68 -24.01
CA ILE A 35 19.45 -18.15 -23.82
C ILE A 35 19.15 -17.17 -24.96
N SER A 36 17.92 -17.20 -25.49
CA SER A 36 17.37 -16.17 -26.37
C SER A 36 16.19 -15.50 -25.68
N LEU A 37 16.15 -14.17 -25.68
CA LEU A 37 15.10 -13.39 -24.99
C LEU A 37 14.20 -12.69 -26.00
N LYS A 38 12.90 -12.70 -25.71
CA LYS A 38 11.88 -12.03 -26.52
C LYS A 38 10.77 -11.45 -25.65
N THR A 39 10.43 -10.19 -25.86
CA THR A 39 9.22 -9.57 -25.30
C THR A 39 7.99 -10.00 -26.08
N LEU A 40 6.92 -10.40 -25.38
CA LEU A 40 5.63 -10.71 -26.01
C LEU A 40 4.90 -9.45 -26.46
N LEU A 41 4.22 -9.53 -27.61
CA LEU A 41 3.43 -8.42 -28.12
C LEU A 41 2.05 -8.40 -27.43
N LEU A 42 1.88 -7.48 -26.50
CA LEU A 42 0.65 -7.25 -25.73
C LEU A 42 -0.35 -6.36 -26.51
N PRO A 43 -1.60 -6.18 -26.04
CA PRO A 43 -2.49 -5.17 -26.61
C PRO A 43 -1.85 -3.77 -26.63
N PRO A 44 -2.23 -2.87 -27.56
CA PRO A 44 -1.73 -1.49 -27.59
C PRO A 44 -1.98 -0.77 -26.27
N ALA A 45 -1.07 0.12 -25.88
CA ALA A 45 -1.23 0.90 -24.66
C ALA A 45 -1.63 2.36 -24.95
N ILE A 46 -2.48 2.93 -24.11
CA ILE A 46 -2.88 4.35 -24.12
C ILE A 46 -2.67 4.96 -22.74
N ALA A 47 -2.96 6.26 -22.59
CA ALA A 47 -2.87 6.92 -21.29
C ALA A 47 -3.77 6.21 -20.25
N ASP A 48 -3.31 6.10 -19.00
CA ASP A 48 -4.03 5.39 -17.94
C ASP A 48 -5.40 6.02 -17.64
N ASP A 49 -5.51 7.34 -17.80
CA ASP A 49 -6.71 8.16 -17.62
C ASP A 49 -7.52 8.37 -18.90
N ALA A 50 -7.27 7.56 -19.94
CA ALA A 50 -7.96 7.68 -21.21
C ALA A 50 -9.49 7.68 -21.01
N PRO A 51 -10.21 8.67 -21.56
CA PRO A 51 -11.65 8.79 -21.36
C PRO A 51 -12.39 7.60 -22.00
N VAL A 52 -13.65 7.42 -21.61
CA VAL A 52 -14.54 6.41 -22.22
C VAL A 52 -14.56 6.59 -23.74
N GLY A 53 -14.22 5.53 -24.47
CA GLY A 53 -14.07 5.54 -25.94
C GLY A 53 -12.68 5.98 -26.45
N GLY A 54 -11.73 6.29 -25.58
CA GLY A 54 -10.35 6.64 -25.94
C GLY A 54 -9.55 5.49 -26.57
N CYS A 55 -9.95 4.24 -26.34
CA CYS A 55 -9.49 3.09 -27.11
C CYS A 55 -10.33 2.96 -28.40
N ASP A 56 -10.08 3.88 -29.34
CA ASP A 56 -10.76 3.95 -30.63
C ASP A 56 -10.04 3.11 -31.71
N LYS A 57 -10.56 3.13 -32.95
CA LYS A 57 -9.94 2.43 -34.09
C LYS A 57 -8.58 3.00 -34.51
N LYS A 58 -8.19 4.17 -34.01
CA LYS A 58 -6.86 4.73 -34.24
C LYS A 58 -5.86 4.15 -33.24
N ALA A 59 -6.26 4.02 -31.98
CA ALA A 59 -5.46 3.40 -30.93
C ALA A 59 -5.34 1.88 -31.11
N ASN A 60 -6.46 1.20 -31.35
CA ASN A 60 -6.49 -0.23 -31.68
C ASN A 60 -7.43 -0.46 -32.88
N PRO A 61 -6.88 -0.59 -34.11
CA PRO A 61 -7.66 -0.83 -35.33
C PRO A 61 -8.54 -2.09 -35.30
N ARG A 62 -8.20 -3.07 -34.46
CA ARG A 62 -8.98 -4.31 -34.28
C ARG A 62 -10.16 -4.12 -33.33
N GLY A 63 -10.20 -3.03 -32.57
CA GLY A 63 -11.27 -2.74 -31.61
C GLY A 63 -11.27 -3.67 -30.40
N THR A 64 -10.13 -4.28 -30.07
CA THR A 64 -9.97 -5.29 -29.02
C THR A 64 -9.43 -4.72 -27.70
N GLY A 65 -9.82 -3.51 -27.29
CA GLY A 65 -9.34 -2.94 -26.02
C GLY A 65 -7.88 -2.47 -26.03
N CYS A 66 -7.52 -1.64 -25.05
CA CYS A 66 -6.20 -1.01 -24.93
C CYS A 66 -5.74 -1.06 -23.47
N LEU A 67 -4.45 -1.33 -23.24
CA LEU A 67 -3.86 -1.32 -21.90
C LEU A 67 -3.64 0.11 -21.42
N GLY A 68 -3.64 0.32 -20.11
CA GLY A 68 -2.96 1.48 -19.54
C GLY A 68 -1.44 1.32 -19.65
N ARG A 69 -0.71 2.43 -19.71
CA ARG A 69 0.76 2.44 -19.71
C ARG A 69 1.36 1.99 -18.39
N THR A 70 0.68 2.20 -17.26
CA THR A 70 1.17 1.88 -15.91
C THR A 70 0.16 1.18 -15.00
N THR A 71 -1.07 0.94 -15.51
CA THR A 71 -2.10 0.16 -14.81
C THR A 71 -1.60 -1.22 -14.42
N TYR A 72 -2.17 -1.81 -13.36
CA TYR A 72 -1.72 -3.11 -12.87
C TYR A 72 -1.68 -4.20 -13.96
N PHE A 73 -0.68 -5.07 -13.86
CA PHE A 73 -0.34 -6.09 -14.83
C PHE A 73 0.33 -7.27 -14.13
N GLN A 74 0.09 -8.50 -14.59
CA GLN A 74 0.84 -9.66 -14.11
C GLN A 74 0.92 -10.76 -15.17
N GLY A 75 2.14 -11.18 -15.49
CA GLY A 75 2.38 -12.38 -16.31
C GLY A 75 2.18 -13.66 -15.49
N GLY A 76 1.59 -14.68 -16.11
CA GLY A 76 1.36 -16.01 -15.54
C GLY A 76 2.14 -17.12 -16.26
N SER A 77 1.63 -18.35 -16.18
CA SER A 77 2.29 -19.52 -16.78
C SER A 77 2.06 -19.65 -18.29
N PHE A 78 2.81 -20.56 -18.91
CA PHE A 78 2.47 -21.06 -20.24
C PHE A 78 1.19 -21.91 -20.22
N SER A 79 0.48 -21.95 -21.35
CA SER A 79 -0.44 -23.04 -21.68
C SER A 79 0.30 -24.36 -21.89
N PRO A 80 -0.38 -25.52 -21.82
CA PRO A 80 0.27 -26.84 -21.96
C PRO A 80 1.00 -27.03 -23.30
N ASP A 81 0.58 -26.35 -24.36
CA ASP A 81 1.25 -26.39 -25.67
C ASP A 81 2.57 -25.61 -25.71
N GLY A 82 2.87 -24.78 -24.69
CA GLY A 82 4.07 -23.95 -24.63
C GLY A 82 4.13 -22.80 -25.64
N ASN A 83 3.00 -22.49 -26.29
CA ASN A 83 2.89 -21.46 -27.33
C ASN A 83 2.09 -20.24 -26.91
N HIS A 84 1.45 -20.29 -25.74
CA HIS A 84 0.72 -19.15 -25.19
C HIS A 84 1.08 -18.90 -23.73
N VAL A 85 0.92 -17.66 -23.28
CA VAL A 85 1.17 -17.22 -21.90
C VAL A 85 -0.08 -16.50 -21.38
N TYR A 86 -0.55 -16.87 -20.20
CA TYR A 86 -1.66 -16.19 -19.53
C TYR A 86 -1.17 -14.88 -18.90
N ALA A 87 -2.00 -13.85 -18.90
CA ALA A 87 -1.67 -12.59 -18.22
C ALA A 87 -2.93 -11.92 -17.69
N GLU A 88 -2.84 -11.37 -16.48
CA GLU A 88 -3.78 -10.37 -15.99
C GLU A 88 -3.42 -9.01 -16.58
N VAL A 89 -4.43 -8.33 -17.11
CA VAL A 89 -4.30 -7.00 -17.69
C VAL A 89 -5.46 -6.11 -17.28
N ASN A 90 -5.22 -4.81 -17.15
CA ASN A 90 -6.28 -3.83 -16.96
C ASN A 90 -6.49 -3.04 -18.26
N PHE A 91 -7.69 -3.17 -18.85
CA PHE A 91 -8.03 -2.41 -20.06
C PHE A 91 -8.70 -1.07 -19.72
N VAL A 92 -8.27 -0.02 -20.42
CA VAL A 92 -8.74 1.37 -20.24
C VAL A 92 -9.31 1.95 -21.54
N GLY A 93 -10.12 3.02 -21.40
CA GLY A 93 -10.66 3.76 -22.54
C GLY A 93 -11.68 3.01 -23.41
N ALA A 94 -12.19 1.85 -22.97
CA ALA A 94 -13.25 1.17 -23.70
C ALA A 94 -14.50 2.07 -23.88
N PRO A 95 -15.22 1.97 -25.01
CA PRO A 95 -16.45 2.73 -25.24
C PRO A 95 -17.58 2.29 -24.30
N ALA A 96 -18.53 3.19 -24.05
CA ALA A 96 -19.71 2.88 -23.23
C ALA A 96 -20.67 1.88 -23.91
N ILE A 97 -21.47 1.20 -23.09
CA ILE A 97 -22.64 0.42 -23.55
C ILE A 97 -23.58 1.36 -24.33
N PRO A 98 -24.18 0.92 -25.46
CA PRO A 98 -24.24 -0.47 -25.96
C PRO A 98 -23.14 -0.85 -26.97
N HIS A 99 -22.03 -0.11 -27.05
CA HIS A 99 -20.97 -0.43 -28.02
C HIS A 99 -20.37 -1.83 -27.76
N PRO A 100 -20.17 -2.70 -28.78
CA PRO A 100 -19.68 -4.07 -28.56
C PRO A 100 -18.33 -4.15 -27.84
N ALA A 101 -17.42 -3.22 -28.12
CA ALA A 101 -16.10 -3.15 -27.45
C ALA A 101 -16.15 -2.69 -25.97
N SER A 102 -17.33 -2.38 -25.42
CA SER A 102 -17.49 -2.07 -23.98
C SER A 102 -17.10 -3.24 -23.05
N ILE A 103 -17.03 -4.46 -23.60
CA ILE A 103 -16.60 -5.65 -22.87
C ILE A 103 -15.14 -5.59 -22.39
N TYR A 104 -14.29 -4.79 -23.04
CA TYR A 104 -12.86 -4.62 -22.73
C TYR A 104 -12.61 -3.54 -21.67
N SER A 105 -13.42 -3.46 -20.63
CA SER A 105 -13.24 -2.50 -19.53
C SER A 105 -12.84 -3.22 -18.26
N GLY A 106 -11.83 -2.69 -17.56
CA GLY A 106 -11.37 -3.15 -16.24
C GLY A 106 -10.38 -4.32 -16.30
N SER A 107 -10.16 -4.97 -15.16
CA SER A 107 -9.24 -6.10 -15.04
C SER A 107 -9.77 -7.34 -15.77
N GLN A 108 -8.94 -7.95 -16.62
CA GLN A 108 -9.27 -9.09 -17.47
C GLN A 108 -8.12 -10.09 -17.53
N LEU A 109 -8.45 -11.35 -17.80
CA LEU A 109 -7.48 -12.39 -18.12
C LEU A 109 -7.36 -12.54 -19.63
N ILE A 110 -6.12 -12.45 -20.15
CA ILE A 110 -5.80 -12.66 -21.55
C ILE A 110 -4.86 -13.84 -21.74
N LEU A 111 -4.80 -14.32 -22.99
CA LEU A 111 -3.85 -15.29 -23.48
C LEU A 111 -3.03 -14.67 -24.59
N ALA A 112 -1.71 -14.53 -24.42
CA ALA A 112 -0.79 -13.93 -25.40
C ALA A 112 0.02 -15.02 -26.13
N LYS A 113 0.26 -14.82 -27.43
CA LYS A 113 1.06 -15.68 -28.29
C LYS A 113 2.55 -15.56 -27.96
N ALA A 114 3.21 -16.69 -27.75
CA ALA A 114 4.64 -16.79 -27.54
C ALA A 114 5.41 -17.22 -28.80
N ASP A 115 4.71 -17.71 -29.82
CA ASP A 115 5.24 -18.38 -31.03
C ASP A 115 5.27 -17.49 -32.30
N ASP A 116 5.11 -16.17 -32.16
CA ASP A 116 5.05 -15.20 -33.28
C ASP A 116 3.85 -15.38 -34.23
N THR A 117 2.85 -16.18 -33.85
CA THR A 117 1.59 -16.29 -34.59
C THR A 117 0.53 -15.31 -34.07
N THR A 118 -0.61 -15.27 -34.74
CA THR A 118 -1.78 -14.48 -34.34
C THR A 118 -2.99 -15.38 -34.16
N PHE A 119 -3.97 -14.92 -33.38
CA PHE A 119 -5.32 -15.47 -33.38
C PHE A 119 -6.06 -15.04 -34.66
N PRO A 120 -7.21 -15.64 -35.03
CA PRO A 120 -7.89 -15.35 -36.30
C PRO A 120 -8.33 -13.90 -36.48
N ASN A 121 -8.54 -13.17 -35.38
CA ASN A 121 -8.85 -11.73 -35.42
C ASN A 121 -7.62 -10.87 -35.83
N GLY A 122 -6.44 -11.48 -35.92
CA GLY A 122 -5.17 -10.85 -36.27
C GLY A 122 -4.40 -10.29 -35.08
N ASP A 123 -4.92 -10.42 -33.85
CA ASP A 123 -4.19 -10.03 -32.64
C ASP A 123 -3.22 -11.14 -32.20
N THR A 124 -2.14 -10.74 -31.54
CA THR A 124 -1.21 -11.65 -30.85
C THR A 124 -1.73 -12.11 -29.49
N TRP A 125 -2.98 -11.79 -29.17
CA TRP A 125 -3.58 -12.08 -27.88
C TRP A 125 -5.10 -12.29 -28.02
N LYS A 126 -5.69 -12.99 -27.03
CA LYS A 126 -7.12 -13.29 -26.93
C LYS A 126 -7.60 -12.96 -25.51
N CYS A 127 -8.75 -12.31 -25.36
CA CYS A 127 -9.37 -12.13 -24.04
C CYS A 127 -10.17 -13.37 -23.64
N LEU A 128 -9.94 -13.90 -22.44
CA LEU A 128 -10.65 -15.06 -21.91
C LEU A 128 -11.89 -14.67 -21.10
N THR A 129 -11.89 -13.47 -20.51
CA THR A 129 -12.92 -13.04 -19.55
C THR A 129 -13.76 -11.86 -20.04
N CYS A 130 -13.41 -11.27 -21.19
CA CYS A 130 -14.17 -10.17 -21.76
C CYS A 130 -15.57 -10.64 -22.16
N GLY A 131 -16.59 -9.94 -21.69
CA GLY A 131 -18.00 -10.29 -21.91
C GLY A 131 -18.58 -11.25 -20.87
N LEU A 132 -17.76 -11.75 -19.93
CA LEU A 132 -18.24 -12.57 -18.82
C LEU A 132 -18.60 -11.70 -17.60
N PRO A 133 -19.64 -12.06 -16.84
CA PRO A 133 -19.97 -11.38 -15.60
C PRO A 133 -18.95 -11.75 -14.51
N HIS A 134 -18.19 -10.75 -14.04
CA HIS A 134 -17.30 -10.86 -12.89
C HIS A 134 -17.04 -9.48 -12.30
N ASP A 135 -16.51 -9.46 -11.07
CA ASP A 135 -16.02 -8.23 -10.48
C ASP A 135 -14.73 -7.77 -11.19
N LYS A 136 -14.85 -6.71 -11.98
CA LYS A 136 -13.76 -6.12 -12.77
C LYS A 136 -12.76 -5.32 -11.95
N THR A 137 -13.03 -5.12 -10.64
CA THR A 137 -12.15 -4.41 -9.69
C THR A 137 -11.23 -5.37 -8.94
N SER A 138 -11.62 -6.63 -8.81
CA SER A 138 -10.82 -7.65 -8.15
C SER A 138 -9.68 -8.19 -9.01
N MET A 139 -8.55 -8.50 -8.38
CA MET A 139 -7.37 -9.02 -9.05
C MET A 139 -7.52 -10.50 -9.45
N TRP A 140 -6.87 -10.88 -10.55
CA TRP A 140 -6.79 -12.25 -11.07
C TRP A 140 -5.53 -12.99 -10.63
N ASP A 141 -4.57 -12.33 -10.01
CA ASP A 141 -3.35 -12.82 -9.35
C ASP A 141 -2.84 -14.25 -9.68
N ASN A 142 -1.59 -14.34 -10.13
CA ASN A 142 -0.84 -15.58 -10.40
C ASN A 142 -1.53 -16.61 -11.34
N PRO A 143 -1.82 -16.26 -12.61
CA PRO A 143 -2.45 -17.20 -13.55
C PRO A 143 -1.63 -18.48 -13.79
N GLN A 144 -2.25 -19.65 -13.58
CA GLN A 144 -1.62 -20.97 -13.66
C GLN A 144 -2.47 -21.95 -14.47
N ALA A 145 -1.89 -22.49 -15.53
CA ALA A 145 -2.57 -23.40 -16.44
C ALA A 145 -2.75 -24.81 -15.84
N PHE A 146 -3.94 -25.38 -16.04
CA PHE A 146 -4.15 -26.81 -15.88
C PHE A 146 -3.58 -27.56 -17.09
N ILE A 147 -3.03 -28.77 -16.87
CA ILE A 147 -2.52 -29.62 -17.96
C ILE A 147 -3.55 -29.97 -19.05
N ASP A 148 -4.84 -29.83 -18.75
CA ASP A 148 -5.92 -30.14 -19.70
C ASP A 148 -6.09 -29.07 -20.78
N GLY A 149 -5.49 -27.89 -20.64
CA GLY A 149 -5.60 -26.77 -21.58
C GLY A 149 -6.95 -26.03 -21.55
N LYS A 150 -7.92 -26.58 -20.81
CA LYS A 150 -9.31 -26.10 -20.73
C LYS A 150 -9.53 -25.15 -19.56
N ARG A 151 -8.66 -25.22 -18.55
CA ARG A 151 -8.78 -24.45 -17.30
C ARG A 151 -7.53 -23.65 -16.95
N VAL A 152 -7.74 -22.52 -16.30
CA VAL A 152 -6.68 -21.70 -15.71
C VAL A 152 -7.11 -21.22 -14.33
N LEU A 153 -6.26 -21.47 -13.33
CA LEU A 153 -6.35 -20.87 -11.99
C LEU A 153 -5.89 -19.41 -12.10
N ALA A 154 -6.69 -18.48 -11.58
CA ALA A 154 -6.36 -17.06 -11.54
C ALA A 154 -7.00 -16.45 -10.28
N GLY A 155 -6.18 -16.15 -9.28
CA GLY A 155 -6.59 -15.58 -8.02
C GLY A 155 -7.49 -16.57 -7.28
N LEU A 156 -8.64 -16.09 -6.81
CA LEU A 156 -9.64 -16.92 -6.14
C LEU A 156 -10.61 -17.61 -7.11
N ARG A 157 -10.19 -17.84 -8.36
CA ARG A 157 -11.09 -18.29 -9.44
C ARG A 157 -10.42 -19.29 -10.36
N ILE A 158 -11.24 -20.12 -10.99
CA ILE A 158 -10.86 -20.99 -12.10
C ILE A 158 -11.71 -20.59 -13.30
N VAL A 159 -11.06 -20.17 -14.38
CA VAL A 159 -11.70 -19.94 -15.68
C VAL A 159 -11.69 -21.26 -16.45
N ASP A 160 -12.86 -21.71 -16.88
CA ASP A 160 -13.10 -23.02 -17.49
C ASP A 160 -13.85 -22.86 -18.82
N CYS A 161 -13.32 -23.42 -19.90
CA CYS A 161 -13.95 -23.38 -21.23
C CYS A 161 -14.65 -24.69 -21.64
N GLY A 162 -14.96 -25.54 -20.66
CA GLY A 162 -15.72 -26.77 -20.84
C GLY A 162 -14.95 -27.77 -21.70
N GLU A 163 -15.48 -28.08 -22.88
CA GLU A 163 -14.89 -29.09 -23.77
C GLU A 163 -13.78 -28.55 -24.68
N HIS A 164 -13.52 -27.25 -24.68
CA HIS A 164 -12.58 -26.60 -25.59
C HIS A 164 -11.33 -26.08 -24.86
N ASP A 165 -10.20 -26.10 -25.56
CA ASP A 165 -8.98 -25.46 -25.06
C ASP A 165 -9.18 -23.93 -24.99
N LEU A 166 -8.62 -23.29 -23.96
CA LEU A 166 -8.71 -21.84 -23.77
C LEU A 166 -8.14 -21.06 -24.97
N SER A 167 -7.18 -21.64 -25.67
CA SER A 167 -6.54 -21.08 -26.87
C SER A 167 -7.37 -21.24 -28.16
N SER A 168 -8.38 -22.11 -28.19
CA SER A 168 -9.15 -22.40 -29.41
C SER A 168 -10.22 -21.33 -29.68
N ASP A 169 -10.62 -21.17 -30.94
CA ASP A 169 -11.65 -20.19 -31.32
C ASP A 169 -13.05 -20.60 -30.88
N GLU A 170 -13.26 -21.90 -30.65
CA GLU A 170 -14.48 -22.45 -30.10
C GLU A 170 -14.71 -22.07 -28.64
N CYS A 171 -13.66 -21.62 -27.93
CA CYS A 171 -13.75 -21.09 -26.59
C CYS A 171 -14.24 -19.64 -26.60
N THR A 172 -15.57 -19.48 -26.53
CA THR A 172 -16.30 -18.20 -26.56
C THR A 172 -16.89 -17.87 -25.19
N PRO A 173 -17.28 -16.60 -24.92
CA PRO A 173 -17.89 -16.22 -23.64
C PRO A 173 -19.11 -17.07 -23.24
N GLU A 174 -19.88 -17.59 -24.20
CA GLU A 174 -21.05 -18.43 -23.92
C GLU A 174 -20.68 -19.84 -23.42
N LYS A 175 -19.44 -20.28 -23.65
CA LYS A 175 -18.91 -21.58 -23.20
C LYS A 175 -17.94 -21.45 -22.03
N THR A 176 -17.53 -20.23 -21.69
CA THR A 176 -16.60 -19.98 -20.60
C THR A 176 -17.34 -19.71 -19.30
N SER A 177 -16.93 -20.38 -18.23
CA SER A 177 -17.41 -20.15 -16.87
C SER A 177 -16.28 -19.69 -15.95
N ILE A 178 -16.61 -18.85 -14.97
CA ILE A 178 -15.68 -18.42 -13.92
C ILE A 178 -16.18 -19.01 -12.60
N HIS A 179 -15.41 -19.94 -12.04
CA HIS A 179 -15.76 -20.65 -10.81
C HIS A 179 -14.95 -20.11 -9.63
N PRO A 180 -15.59 -19.53 -8.59
CA PRO A 180 -14.89 -19.13 -7.38
C PRO A 180 -14.25 -20.32 -6.66
N ILE A 181 -13.21 -20.06 -5.87
CA ILE A 181 -12.60 -21.00 -4.95
C ILE A 181 -13.04 -20.63 -3.53
N ARG A 182 -13.45 -21.62 -2.75
CA ARG A 182 -13.96 -21.42 -1.41
C ARG A 182 -13.31 -22.37 -0.41
N TRP A 183 -12.93 -21.84 0.76
CA TRP A 183 -12.45 -22.62 1.90
C TRP A 183 -13.39 -22.47 3.10
N ASN A 184 -13.81 -23.58 3.71
CA ASN A 184 -14.69 -23.57 4.88
C ASN A 184 -13.95 -23.14 6.14
N THR A 185 -14.41 -22.07 6.79
CA THR A 185 -13.87 -21.56 8.06
C THR A 185 -14.80 -21.76 9.25
N THR A 186 -16.07 -22.09 9.00
CA THR A 186 -17.08 -22.35 10.04
C THR A 186 -17.44 -23.84 10.07
N PRO A 187 -17.80 -24.41 11.23
CA PRO A 187 -18.07 -25.86 11.34
C PRO A 187 -19.24 -26.34 10.45
N ASN A 188 -20.23 -25.49 10.26
CA ASN A 188 -21.41 -25.75 9.42
C ASN A 188 -21.23 -25.29 7.95
N GLY A 189 -20.08 -24.72 7.60
CA GLY A 189 -19.79 -24.19 6.27
C GLY A 189 -20.59 -22.93 5.88
N SER A 190 -21.29 -22.27 6.81
CA SER A 190 -22.02 -21.02 6.52
C SER A 190 -21.09 -19.81 6.33
N GLY A 191 -21.59 -18.75 5.71
CA GLY A 191 -20.86 -17.49 5.49
C GLY A 191 -19.97 -17.50 4.24
N PRO A 192 -19.11 -16.48 4.07
CA PRO A 192 -18.29 -16.28 2.85
C PRO A 192 -17.11 -17.25 2.71
N GLY A 193 -16.69 -17.89 3.81
CA GLY A 193 -15.51 -18.75 3.83
C GLY A 193 -14.25 -17.98 4.22
N GLY A 194 -13.09 -18.62 4.05
CA GLY A 194 -11.79 -18.00 4.27
C GLY A 194 -11.25 -17.30 3.02
N GLU A 195 -10.21 -16.49 3.21
CA GLU A 195 -9.53 -15.74 2.15
C GLU A 195 -8.14 -16.35 1.90
N PRO A 196 -8.03 -17.40 1.06
CA PRO A 196 -6.74 -17.96 0.71
C PRO A 196 -5.94 -16.97 -0.16
N ARG A 197 -4.62 -16.98 -0.02
CA ARG A 197 -3.69 -16.19 -0.84
C ARG A 197 -2.53 -17.07 -1.29
N GLU A 198 -1.73 -16.59 -2.25
CA GLU A 198 -0.59 -17.34 -2.78
C GLU A 198 -0.96 -18.76 -3.27
N LEU A 199 -2.09 -18.87 -3.97
CA LEU A 199 -2.56 -20.16 -4.48
C LEU A 199 -1.54 -20.73 -5.48
N ARG A 200 -1.22 -22.01 -5.35
CA ARG A 200 -0.30 -22.73 -6.23
C ARG A 200 -0.91 -24.07 -6.63
N LEU A 201 -1.07 -24.27 -7.93
CA LEU A 201 -1.66 -25.48 -8.49
C LEU A 201 -0.66 -26.64 -8.41
N HIS A 202 -1.09 -27.76 -7.84
CA HIS A 202 -0.27 -28.96 -7.80
C HIS A 202 -0.19 -29.60 -9.21
N PRO A 203 0.96 -30.18 -9.60
CA PRO A 203 1.15 -30.71 -10.95
C PRO A 203 0.23 -31.89 -11.34
N ASP A 204 -0.50 -32.47 -10.40
CA ASP A 204 -1.54 -33.48 -10.65
C ASP A 204 -2.91 -32.90 -11.03
N ASN A 205 -3.06 -31.57 -11.07
CA ASN A 205 -4.29 -30.82 -11.34
C ASN A 205 -5.46 -31.05 -10.35
N VAL A 206 -5.22 -31.75 -9.24
CA VAL A 206 -6.25 -32.13 -8.26
C VAL A 206 -6.05 -31.41 -6.94
N HIS A 207 -4.81 -31.06 -6.60
CA HIS A 207 -4.48 -30.42 -5.34
C HIS A 207 -4.04 -28.97 -5.49
N LEU A 208 -4.14 -28.24 -4.39
CA LEU A 208 -3.81 -26.83 -4.28
C LEU A 208 -3.09 -26.56 -2.96
N GLY A 209 -1.96 -25.86 -3.04
CA GLY A 209 -1.32 -25.24 -1.89
C GLY A 209 -1.69 -23.76 -1.81
N PHE A 210 -1.88 -23.24 -0.60
CA PHE A 210 -2.22 -21.84 -0.39
C PHE A 210 -1.75 -21.36 0.99
N ASN A 211 -1.74 -20.05 1.18
CA ASN A 211 -1.52 -19.41 2.47
C ASN A 211 -2.81 -18.74 2.97
N ALA A 212 -2.90 -18.53 4.28
CA ALA A 212 -3.89 -17.62 4.85
C ALA A 212 -3.27 -16.83 6.00
N PHE A 213 -3.59 -15.55 6.08
CA PHE A 213 -3.16 -14.72 7.20
C PHE A 213 -3.80 -15.20 8.51
N THR A 214 -3.05 -15.09 9.59
CA THR A 214 -3.53 -15.31 10.95
C THR A 214 -3.27 -14.05 11.77
N ILE A 215 -4.11 -13.78 12.76
CA ILE A 215 -3.89 -12.70 13.71
C ILE A 215 -3.90 -13.30 15.10
N HIS A 216 -2.75 -13.24 15.78
CA HIS A 216 -2.59 -13.71 17.15
C HIS A 216 -1.97 -12.60 17.97
N ASP A 217 -2.59 -12.24 19.10
CA ASP A 217 -2.14 -11.17 19.99
C ASP A 217 -1.85 -9.83 19.27
N GLY A 218 -2.68 -9.48 18.28
CA GLY A 218 -2.52 -8.25 17.48
C GLY A 218 -1.37 -8.27 16.48
N LYS A 219 -0.71 -9.42 16.27
CA LYS A 219 0.35 -9.62 15.28
C LYS A 219 -0.16 -10.39 14.08
N LEU A 220 0.22 -9.94 12.90
CA LEU A 220 -0.02 -10.66 11.66
C LEU A 220 0.97 -11.83 11.54
N GLY A 221 0.43 -13.04 11.41
CA GLY A 221 1.12 -14.25 11.03
C GLY A 221 0.55 -14.79 9.72
N GLN A 222 1.08 -15.93 9.29
CA GLN A 222 0.57 -16.63 8.13
C GLN A 222 0.82 -18.12 8.26
N ASP A 223 -0.16 -18.91 7.85
CA ASP A 223 -0.08 -20.35 7.78
C ASP A 223 -0.07 -20.82 6.32
N VAL A 224 0.51 -22.00 6.09
CA VAL A 224 0.53 -22.69 4.80
C VAL A 224 -0.40 -23.89 4.87
N PHE A 225 -1.20 -24.09 3.82
CA PHE A 225 -2.15 -25.17 3.71
C PHE A 225 -1.97 -25.94 2.42
N TYR A 226 -2.32 -27.23 2.48
CA TYR A 226 -2.44 -28.15 1.36
C TYR A 226 -3.87 -28.68 1.33
N SER A 227 -4.47 -28.77 0.14
CA SER A 227 -5.87 -29.15 0.00
C SER A 227 -6.15 -29.83 -1.33
N ARG A 228 -7.30 -30.49 -1.40
CA ARG A 228 -7.88 -31.01 -2.64
C ARG A 228 -8.89 -30.02 -3.20
N LEU A 229 -8.84 -29.78 -4.51
CA LEU A 229 -9.86 -29.05 -5.26
C LEU A 229 -11.05 -29.97 -5.55
N SER A 230 -12.24 -29.60 -5.10
CA SER A 230 -13.48 -30.33 -5.36
C SER A 230 -14.51 -29.43 -6.03
N PHE A 231 -14.89 -29.73 -7.28
CA PHE A 231 -15.93 -28.97 -7.97
C PHE A 231 -17.31 -29.27 -7.37
N ASN A 232 -18.03 -28.21 -7.00
CA ASN A 232 -19.37 -28.26 -6.46
C ASN A 232 -20.33 -27.50 -7.39
N PRO A 233 -21.10 -28.20 -8.24
CA PRO A 233 -21.97 -27.56 -9.22
C PRO A 233 -23.25 -26.95 -8.60
N SER A 234 -23.60 -27.32 -7.36
CA SER A 234 -24.81 -26.84 -6.69
C SER A 234 -24.62 -26.83 -5.17
N PRO A 235 -23.85 -25.86 -4.64
CA PRO A 235 -23.57 -25.80 -3.21
C PRO A 235 -24.86 -25.62 -2.40
N LYS A 236 -24.99 -26.38 -1.31
CA LYS A 236 -26.15 -26.33 -0.40
C LYS A 236 -25.95 -25.41 0.79
N THR A 237 -24.71 -25.06 1.08
CA THR A 237 -24.29 -24.20 2.20
C THR A 237 -23.16 -23.29 1.75
N GLY A 238 -22.97 -22.17 2.46
CA GLY A 238 -21.89 -21.22 2.23
C GLY A 238 -22.09 -20.31 1.02
N GLU A 239 -21.52 -19.12 1.12
CA GLU A 239 -21.50 -18.11 0.06
C GLU A 239 -20.14 -18.17 -0.67
N PRO A 240 -20.09 -17.90 -1.99
CA PRO A 240 -21.22 -17.65 -2.87
C PRO A 240 -21.94 -18.94 -3.27
N SER A 241 -23.28 -18.95 -3.34
CA SER A 241 -24.09 -20.15 -3.65
C SER A 241 -24.17 -20.50 -5.15
N VAL A 242 -23.09 -20.27 -5.89
CA VAL A 242 -22.94 -20.53 -7.33
C VAL A 242 -22.00 -21.72 -7.58
N PRO A 243 -21.97 -22.34 -8.78
CA PRO A 243 -20.98 -23.36 -9.10
C PRO A 243 -19.56 -22.90 -8.80
N ARG A 244 -18.86 -23.64 -7.95
CA ARG A 244 -17.57 -23.23 -7.36
C ARG A 244 -16.68 -24.44 -7.07
N TYR A 245 -15.41 -24.20 -6.77
CA TYR A 245 -14.49 -25.20 -6.24
C TYR A 245 -14.37 -25.04 -4.73
N ASP A 246 -14.70 -26.07 -3.97
CA ASP A 246 -14.48 -26.12 -2.53
C ASP A 246 -13.10 -26.75 -2.25
N LEU A 247 -12.34 -26.13 -1.33
CA LEU A 247 -11.10 -26.69 -0.79
C LEU A 247 -11.45 -27.68 0.32
N VAL A 248 -11.23 -28.96 0.06
CA VAL A 248 -11.53 -30.08 0.97
C VAL A 248 -10.27 -30.81 1.39
N ASN A 249 -10.35 -31.63 2.45
CA ASN A 249 -9.21 -32.37 3.00
C ASN A 249 -8.02 -31.44 3.28
N VAL A 250 -8.31 -30.29 3.88
CA VAL A 250 -7.33 -29.24 4.13
C VAL A 250 -6.40 -29.69 5.24
N THR A 251 -5.10 -29.55 5.03
CA THR A 251 -4.05 -29.85 5.99
C THR A 251 -3.18 -28.60 6.15
N LYS A 252 -3.02 -28.12 7.38
CA LYS A 252 -2.03 -27.10 7.71
C LYS A 252 -0.64 -27.75 7.66
N LEU A 253 0.26 -27.20 6.84
CA LEU A 253 1.63 -27.70 6.65
C LEU A 253 2.54 -27.28 7.80
N SER A 254 2.15 -27.63 9.01
CA SER A 254 2.92 -27.47 10.24
C SER A 254 2.61 -28.62 11.20
N ASN A 255 3.44 -28.80 12.21
CA ASN A 255 3.14 -29.70 13.30
C ASN A 255 3.66 -29.12 14.61
N PRO A 256 2.79 -28.75 15.55
CA PRO A 256 3.19 -28.20 16.84
C PRO A 256 4.06 -29.17 17.68
N ALA A 257 3.96 -30.48 17.44
CA ALA A 257 4.80 -31.47 18.11
C ALA A 257 6.23 -31.55 17.51
N ASN A 258 6.45 -30.98 16.33
CA ASN A 258 7.79 -30.92 15.75
C ASN A 258 8.60 -29.79 16.41
N PRO A 259 9.89 -30.01 16.70
CA PRO A 259 10.74 -28.97 17.25
C PRO A 259 10.86 -27.74 16.32
N PRO A 260 10.77 -26.51 16.86
CA PRO A 260 10.92 -25.29 16.07
C PRO A 260 12.37 -25.10 15.58
N PRO A 261 12.61 -24.21 14.59
CA PRO A 261 13.96 -23.89 14.11
C PRO A 261 14.90 -23.35 15.19
N ILE A 262 14.36 -22.64 16.18
CA ILE A 262 15.07 -22.11 17.35
C ILE A 262 14.30 -22.57 18.59
N ASP A 263 14.97 -23.27 19.49
CA ASP A 263 14.41 -23.90 20.68
C ASP A 263 15.29 -23.57 21.91
N VAL A 264 14.74 -23.68 23.12
CA VAL A 264 15.48 -23.41 24.37
C VAL A 264 15.37 -24.55 25.38
N HIS A 265 16.51 -25.03 25.87
CA HIS A 265 16.62 -26.13 26.82
C HIS A 265 17.39 -25.65 28.04
N GLY A 266 16.66 -25.26 29.10
CA GLY A 266 17.25 -24.58 30.25
C GLY A 266 17.79 -23.21 29.85
N ASP A 267 19.08 -22.98 30.06
CA ASP A 267 19.81 -21.77 29.68
C ASP A 267 20.51 -21.90 28.31
N ARG A 268 20.15 -22.89 27.48
CA ARG A 268 20.80 -23.12 26.18
C ARG A 268 19.84 -22.91 25.02
N ILE A 269 20.31 -22.22 23.96
CA ILE A 269 19.61 -22.17 22.66
C ILE A 269 20.07 -23.35 21.81
N ILE A 270 19.11 -24.00 21.16
CA ILE A 270 19.32 -25.08 20.18
C ILE A 270 18.81 -24.62 18.82
N LEU A 271 19.70 -24.62 17.84
CA LEU A 271 19.34 -24.35 16.43
C LEU A 271 19.09 -25.67 15.70
N ARG A 272 17.98 -25.74 14.98
CA ARG A 272 17.56 -26.91 14.20
C ARG A 272 17.33 -26.53 12.74
N PRO A 273 18.39 -26.44 11.91
CA PRO A 273 18.26 -26.06 10.50
C PRO A 273 17.31 -26.96 9.69
N SER A 274 17.16 -28.23 10.11
CA SER A 274 16.28 -29.24 9.52
C SER A 274 14.84 -29.19 10.02
N ALA A 275 14.49 -28.28 10.94
CA ALA A 275 13.11 -28.11 11.40
C ALA A 275 12.19 -27.73 10.24
N ILE A 276 10.96 -28.27 10.30
CA ILE A 276 9.91 -28.00 9.32
C ILE A 276 9.30 -26.65 9.67
N SER A 277 9.60 -25.64 8.85
CA SER A 277 9.10 -24.28 8.99
C SER A 277 8.87 -23.72 7.60
N LEU A 278 7.60 -23.63 7.22
CA LEU A 278 7.17 -23.07 5.94
C LEU A 278 6.61 -21.67 6.22
N GLY A 279 7.12 -20.66 5.52
CA GLY A 279 6.60 -19.30 5.57
C GLY A 279 5.62 -19.07 4.42
N GLU A 280 6.13 -18.54 3.31
CA GLU A 280 5.30 -18.22 2.14
C GLU A 280 5.37 -19.33 1.08
N PHE A 281 4.23 -19.89 0.72
CA PHE A 281 4.14 -20.98 -0.25
C PHE A 281 4.46 -20.47 -1.66
N ARG A 282 5.23 -21.25 -2.42
CA ARG A 282 5.69 -20.86 -3.76
C ARG A 282 5.47 -21.90 -4.84
N GLY A 283 5.15 -23.14 -4.47
CA GLY A 283 4.72 -24.14 -5.44
C GLY A 283 5.08 -25.55 -5.05
N PHE A 284 5.29 -26.39 -6.04
CA PHE A 284 5.64 -27.79 -5.87
C PHE A 284 6.83 -28.17 -6.75
N SER A 285 7.48 -29.29 -6.43
CA SER A 285 8.38 -29.95 -7.38
C SER A 285 7.64 -30.35 -8.66
N GLY A 286 8.38 -30.59 -9.74
CA GLY A 286 7.81 -31.01 -11.02
C GLY A 286 7.03 -32.32 -10.92
N ASP A 287 7.47 -33.25 -10.05
CA ASP A 287 6.77 -34.49 -9.73
C ASP A 287 5.71 -34.39 -8.62
N GLY A 288 5.51 -33.20 -8.04
CA GLY A 288 4.52 -32.93 -7.00
C GLY A 288 4.84 -33.48 -5.61
N LYS A 289 5.99 -34.10 -5.40
CA LYS A 289 6.30 -34.70 -4.09
C LYS A 289 6.83 -33.73 -3.05
N GLU A 290 7.37 -32.60 -3.48
CA GLU A 290 7.93 -31.59 -2.58
C GLU A 290 7.06 -30.32 -2.63
N ALA A 291 6.70 -29.79 -1.46
CA ALA A 291 6.19 -28.43 -1.28
C ALA A 291 7.37 -27.45 -1.30
N VAL A 292 7.22 -26.33 -2.01
CA VAL A 292 8.24 -25.28 -2.10
C VAL A 292 7.73 -24.04 -1.38
N ALA A 293 8.55 -23.50 -0.48
CA ALA A 293 8.20 -22.31 0.29
C ALA A 293 9.44 -21.45 0.58
N ILE A 294 9.22 -20.16 0.75
CA ILE A 294 10.13 -19.26 1.43
C ILE A 294 10.04 -19.57 2.93
N GLY A 295 11.17 -19.79 3.59
CA GLY A 295 11.19 -20.31 4.96
C GLY A 295 12.17 -19.57 5.87
N SER A 296 12.18 -19.98 7.14
CA SER A 296 13.06 -19.39 8.16
C SER A 296 14.52 -19.41 7.73
N PRO A 297 15.28 -18.32 7.97
CA PRO A 297 16.69 -18.26 7.64
C PRO A 297 17.52 -19.34 8.35
N ILE A 298 18.58 -19.80 7.69
CA ILE A 298 19.68 -20.51 8.35
C ILE A 298 20.75 -19.53 8.84
N GLU A 299 20.85 -18.36 8.20
CA GLU A 299 21.82 -17.30 8.51
C GLU A 299 21.08 -15.97 8.68
N SER A 300 21.58 -15.12 9.58
CA SER A 300 20.85 -13.93 9.98
C SER A 300 20.63 -12.94 8.84
N GLY A 301 19.43 -12.35 8.81
CA GLY A 301 19.06 -11.35 7.80
C GLY A 301 18.89 -11.93 6.39
N ASN A 302 18.99 -13.25 6.20
CA ASN A 302 18.80 -13.89 4.91
C ASN A 302 17.35 -14.37 4.70
N THR A 303 16.92 -14.58 3.47
CA THR A 303 15.64 -15.23 3.17
C THR A 303 15.85 -16.28 2.09
N ASP A 304 15.51 -17.53 2.38
CA ASP A 304 15.84 -18.67 1.54
C ASP A 304 14.59 -19.43 1.07
N ALA A 305 14.70 -20.03 -0.11
CA ALA A 305 13.75 -21.00 -0.63
C ALA A 305 14.12 -22.43 -0.20
N TYR A 306 13.10 -23.21 0.15
CA TYR A 306 13.22 -24.58 0.63
C TYR A 306 12.22 -25.49 -0.09
N ALA A 307 12.59 -26.76 -0.24
CA ALA A 307 11.71 -27.84 -0.63
C ALA A 307 11.46 -28.79 0.56
N PHE A 308 10.22 -29.22 0.74
CA PHE A 308 9.76 -30.10 1.83
C PHE A 308 9.03 -31.29 1.24
N ASP A 309 9.54 -32.50 1.48
CA ASP A 309 8.88 -33.72 1.04
C ASP A 309 7.49 -33.88 1.72
N LEU A 310 6.41 -33.96 0.93
CA LEU A 310 5.03 -34.02 1.44
C LEU A 310 4.73 -35.31 2.21
N THR A 311 5.53 -36.37 2.06
CA THR A 311 5.31 -37.62 2.79
C THR A 311 6.07 -37.64 4.12
N THR A 312 7.30 -37.15 4.12
CA THR A 312 8.26 -37.31 5.22
C THR A 312 8.58 -36.02 5.98
N GLY A 313 8.28 -34.87 5.39
CA GLY A 313 8.61 -33.55 5.94
C GLY A 313 10.09 -33.18 5.77
N ARG A 314 10.87 -34.01 5.07
CA ARG A 314 12.31 -33.77 4.89
C ARG A 314 12.54 -32.46 4.14
N LYS A 315 13.27 -31.54 4.78
CA LYS A 315 13.63 -30.23 4.26
C LYS A 315 14.94 -30.25 3.46
N ARG A 316 14.98 -29.54 2.34
CA ARG A 316 16.19 -29.24 1.56
C ARG A 316 16.25 -27.75 1.22
N ARG A 317 17.39 -27.11 1.50
CA ARG A 317 17.68 -25.71 1.14
C ARG A 317 17.94 -25.62 -0.37
N LEU A 318 17.30 -24.67 -1.06
CA LEU A 318 17.44 -24.45 -2.51
C LEU A 318 18.32 -23.23 -2.81
N THR A 319 18.23 -22.20 -1.96
CA THR A 319 19.04 -20.99 -2.10
C THR A 319 19.86 -20.75 -0.83
N SER A 320 21.02 -20.12 -1.00
CA SER A 320 21.89 -19.69 0.08
C SER A 320 22.70 -18.43 -0.25
N HIS A 321 22.47 -17.77 -1.39
CA HIS A 321 23.04 -16.43 -1.64
C HIS A 321 22.51 -15.42 -0.59
N PRO A 322 23.34 -14.48 -0.08
CA PRO A 322 22.95 -13.55 0.98
C PRO A 322 22.10 -12.37 0.44
N GLU A 323 20.93 -12.69 -0.11
CA GLU A 323 19.98 -11.77 -0.73
C GLU A 323 18.54 -12.29 -0.48
N TYR A 324 17.54 -11.68 -1.11
CA TYR A 324 16.15 -12.12 -0.98
C TYR A 324 15.69 -12.85 -2.23
N VAL A 325 15.34 -14.12 -2.09
CA VAL A 325 14.66 -14.89 -3.14
C VAL A 325 13.14 -14.83 -2.99
N ASP A 326 12.46 -14.41 -4.05
CA ASP A 326 11.01 -14.50 -4.23
C ASP A 326 10.59 -13.93 -5.58
N PRO A 327 9.81 -14.63 -6.41
CA PRO A 327 9.34 -16.03 -6.32
C PRO A 327 10.20 -17.09 -7.05
N ILE A 328 9.75 -18.36 -7.04
CA ILE A 328 10.46 -19.55 -7.54
C ILE A 328 9.50 -20.50 -8.28
N ASP A 329 10.00 -21.19 -9.32
CA ASP A 329 9.30 -22.28 -10.00
C ASP A 329 10.27 -23.43 -10.31
N ILE A 330 9.77 -24.67 -10.25
CA ILE A 330 10.53 -25.88 -10.56
C ILE A 330 10.01 -26.46 -11.86
N SER A 331 10.91 -26.73 -12.81
CA SER A 331 10.56 -27.33 -14.09
C SER A 331 9.83 -28.67 -13.90
N ARG A 332 8.89 -29.01 -14.80
CA ARG A 332 8.13 -30.27 -14.74
C ARG A 332 9.00 -31.53 -14.75
N HIS A 333 10.21 -31.44 -15.30
CA HIS A 333 11.20 -32.51 -15.32
C HIS A 333 12.10 -32.55 -14.08
N ASP A 334 11.86 -31.66 -13.13
CA ASP A 334 12.52 -31.64 -11.82
C ASP A 334 14.02 -31.36 -11.84
N GLY A 335 14.60 -31.08 -13.01
CA GLY A 335 16.03 -30.88 -13.19
C GLY A 335 16.50 -29.44 -12.98
N TRP A 336 15.58 -28.48 -13.02
CA TRP A 336 15.88 -27.05 -13.05
C TRP A 336 14.90 -26.23 -12.23
N ILE A 337 15.40 -25.11 -11.71
CA ILE A 337 14.71 -24.15 -10.86
C ILE A 337 14.92 -22.77 -11.48
N ALA A 338 13.84 -21.99 -11.62
CA ALA A 338 13.89 -20.58 -11.98
C ALA A 338 13.52 -19.77 -10.74
N ILE A 339 14.35 -18.79 -10.40
CA ILE A 339 14.10 -17.90 -9.25
C ILE A 339 14.14 -16.45 -9.69
N MET A 340 13.40 -15.63 -8.97
CA MET A 340 13.52 -14.19 -8.94
C MET A 340 14.21 -13.85 -7.62
N ASP A 341 15.35 -13.19 -7.69
CA ASP A 341 16.18 -12.95 -6.52
C ASP A 341 16.84 -11.56 -6.64
N THR A 342 17.03 -10.87 -5.52
CA THR A 342 17.71 -9.56 -5.48
C THR A 342 19.22 -9.68 -5.72
N ARG A 343 19.77 -10.90 -5.82
CA ARG A 343 21.16 -11.15 -6.21
C ARG A 343 21.51 -10.47 -7.54
N GLY A 344 22.65 -9.80 -7.54
CA GLY A 344 23.10 -8.93 -8.64
C GLY A 344 22.60 -7.49 -8.57
N THR A 345 21.86 -7.10 -7.53
CA THR A 345 21.52 -5.69 -7.23
C THR A 345 22.11 -5.17 -5.93
N ASP A 346 22.77 -6.04 -5.15
CA ASP A 346 23.34 -5.78 -3.82
C ASP A 346 22.32 -5.26 -2.78
N ARG A 347 21.02 -5.43 -3.04
CA ARG A 347 19.94 -4.78 -2.30
C ARG A 347 19.91 -5.13 -0.81
N ASN A 348 20.17 -6.39 -0.46
CA ASN A 348 20.16 -6.86 0.93
C ASN A 348 21.56 -7.22 1.46
N MET A 349 22.63 -6.94 0.71
CA MET A 349 24.00 -7.24 1.13
C MET A 349 24.43 -6.51 2.40
N TRP A 350 23.92 -5.29 2.63
CA TRP A 350 24.19 -4.54 3.87
C TRP A 350 23.62 -5.22 5.13
N LEU A 351 22.56 -6.01 4.97
CA LEU A 351 21.86 -6.70 6.05
C LEU A 351 22.35 -8.14 6.25
N SER A 352 22.54 -8.86 5.13
CA SER A 352 22.71 -10.32 5.08
C SER A 352 24.06 -10.78 4.52
N GLY A 353 24.87 -9.86 3.99
CA GLY A 353 26.13 -10.16 3.32
C GLY A 353 27.16 -10.87 4.20
N MET A 354 27.22 -10.54 5.50
CA MET A 354 28.09 -11.24 6.44
C MET A 354 27.52 -12.62 6.79
N ARG A 355 28.17 -13.66 6.28
CA ARG A 355 27.74 -15.07 6.34
C ARG A 355 27.91 -15.68 7.73
N TYR A 356 27.32 -16.86 7.96
CA TYR A 356 27.50 -17.69 9.17
C TYR A 356 27.03 -17.07 10.50
N ILE A 357 26.38 -15.90 10.48
CA ILE A 357 25.72 -15.34 11.67
C ILE A 357 24.48 -16.19 11.99
N PRO A 358 24.35 -16.76 13.20
CA PRO A 358 23.14 -17.46 13.61
C PRO A 358 21.89 -16.56 13.56
N PRO A 359 20.72 -17.05 13.11
CA PRO A 359 19.52 -16.24 12.88
C PRO A 359 18.75 -15.92 14.17
N ILE A 360 19.46 -15.49 15.22
CA ILE A 360 18.90 -15.23 16.54
C ILE A 360 18.10 -13.92 16.56
N THR A 361 18.61 -12.88 15.89
CA THR A 361 17.91 -11.59 15.74
C THR A 361 16.64 -11.71 14.88
N ASP A 362 16.57 -12.69 13.98
CA ASP A 362 15.42 -12.96 13.10
C ASP A 362 14.17 -13.46 13.82
N LEU A 363 14.26 -13.75 15.12
CA LEU A 363 13.09 -13.85 16.00
C LEU A 363 12.22 -12.59 15.97
N ILE A 364 12.82 -11.42 15.65
CA ILE A 364 12.11 -10.15 15.53
C ILE A 364 12.39 -9.36 14.25
N THR A 365 13.43 -9.68 13.46
CA THR A 365 13.81 -8.88 12.26
C THR A 365 13.22 -9.37 10.95
N ILE A 366 12.52 -10.51 10.90
CA ILE A 366 12.14 -11.14 9.62
C ILE A 366 11.26 -10.25 8.73
N SER A 367 10.35 -9.47 9.32
CA SER A 367 9.49 -8.54 8.57
C SER A 367 10.27 -7.38 7.95
N LEU A 368 11.30 -6.88 8.65
CA LEU A 368 12.23 -5.90 8.11
C LEU A 368 13.03 -6.49 6.94
N THR A 369 13.66 -7.65 7.18
CA THR A 369 14.47 -8.37 6.18
C THR A 369 13.69 -8.63 4.90
N ALA A 370 12.43 -9.05 5.02
CA ALA A 370 11.61 -9.27 3.85
C ALA A 370 11.29 -7.97 3.12
N SER A 371 10.97 -6.89 3.84
CA SER A 371 10.45 -5.67 3.21
C SER A 371 11.50 -4.87 2.44
N THR A 372 12.78 -4.97 2.80
CA THR A 372 13.85 -4.20 2.14
C THR A 372 14.05 -4.57 0.68
N ARG A 373 13.56 -5.73 0.22
CA ARG A 373 13.61 -6.15 -1.21
C ARG A 373 12.87 -5.23 -2.18
N ASN A 374 12.01 -4.35 -1.67
CA ASN A 374 11.14 -3.45 -2.43
C ASN A 374 11.38 -1.99 -2.06
N ASN A 375 10.91 -1.10 -2.92
CA ASN A 375 10.63 0.31 -2.63
C ASN A 375 9.31 0.69 -3.29
N GLY A 376 8.20 0.60 -2.54
CA GLY A 376 6.85 0.70 -3.10
C GLY A 376 6.65 -0.29 -4.28
N ARG A 377 6.34 0.25 -5.46
CA ARG A 377 6.20 -0.56 -6.69
C ARG A 377 7.54 -1.01 -7.29
N ARG A 378 8.74 -0.61 -6.86
CA ARG A 378 10.00 -1.17 -7.41
C ARG A 378 10.35 -2.47 -6.68
N ARG A 379 10.52 -3.58 -7.40
CA ARG A 379 10.96 -4.90 -6.88
C ARG A 379 12.35 -5.22 -7.43
N PHE A 380 13.39 -5.29 -6.61
CA PHE A 380 14.78 -5.39 -7.13
C PHE A 380 15.16 -6.78 -7.68
N PHE A 381 14.21 -7.58 -8.13
CA PHE A 381 14.45 -8.94 -8.57
C PHE A 381 15.08 -9.02 -9.95
N ARG A 382 15.97 -10.01 -10.10
CA ARG A 382 16.48 -10.49 -11.37
C ARG A 382 16.23 -12.00 -11.51
N PRO A 383 15.92 -12.50 -12.72
CA PRO A 383 15.68 -13.91 -12.97
C PRO A 383 16.99 -14.71 -13.06
N TYR A 384 17.07 -15.84 -12.35
CA TYR A 384 18.19 -16.78 -12.37
C TYR A 384 17.73 -18.23 -12.60
N LEU A 385 18.58 -18.99 -13.28
CA LEU A 385 18.42 -20.42 -13.55
C LEU A 385 19.39 -21.22 -12.66
N LEU A 386 18.85 -22.15 -11.87
CA LEU A 386 19.61 -23.11 -11.07
C LEU A 386 19.27 -24.54 -11.49
N ASP A 387 20.21 -25.47 -11.31
CA ASP A 387 19.87 -26.89 -11.37
C ASP A 387 19.08 -27.35 -10.13
N ARG A 388 18.61 -28.60 -10.15
CA ARG A 388 17.82 -29.19 -9.05
C ARG A 388 18.47 -29.03 -7.68
N HIS A 389 19.80 -29.02 -7.62
CA HIS A 389 20.55 -29.02 -6.37
C HIS A 389 20.61 -27.64 -5.72
N GLY A 390 20.33 -26.57 -6.47
CA GLY A 390 20.32 -25.20 -5.96
C GLY A 390 21.72 -24.65 -5.69
N ASP A 391 21.75 -23.58 -4.89
CA ASP A 391 23.00 -22.90 -4.51
C ASP A 391 23.93 -23.86 -3.76
N ARG A 392 25.20 -23.93 -4.19
CA ARG A 392 26.23 -24.75 -3.54
C ARG A 392 27.64 -24.28 -3.89
N GLY A 393 28.53 -24.27 -2.91
CA GLY A 393 29.91 -23.81 -3.13
C GLY A 393 29.92 -22.37 -3.68
N ASP A 394 30.51 -22.19 -4.85
CA ASP A 394 30.57 -20.95 -5.62
C ASP A 394 29.47 -20.82 -6.70
N TYR A 395 28.59 -21.81 -6.82
CA TYR A 395 27.50 -21.80 -7.78
C TYR A 395 26.24 -21.15 -7.21
N PHE A 396 25.85 -20.01 -7.81
CA PHE A 396 24.66 -19.23 -7.47
C PHE A 396 23.71 -19.05 -8.66
N GLY A 397 23.75 -19.98 -9.62
CA GLY A 397 22.91 -19.96 -10.81
C GLY A 397 23.41 -19.05 -11.94
N GLN A 398 22.72 -19.12 -13.08
CA GLN A 398 22.96 -18.29 -14.26
C GLN A 398 21.89 -17.21 -14.34
N ARG A 399 22.29 -15.93 -14.46
CA ARG A 399 21.34 -14.84 -14.71
C ARG A 399 20.69 -15.00 -16.09
N ILE A 400 19.37 -14.87 -16.17
CA ILE A 400 18.60 -15.07 -17.40
C ILE A 400 18.54 -13.79 -18.26
N ASN A 401 18.32 -12.63 -17.65
CA ASN A 401 18.13 -11.34 -18.34
C ASN A 401 19.44 -10.53 -18.54
N TYR A 402 20.53 -11.19 -18.91
CA TYR A 402 21.86 -10.54 -19.00
C TYR A 402 22.13 -9.83 -20.34
N GLN A 403 21.27 -9.99 -21.34
CA GLN A 403 21.50 -9.45 -22.69
C GLN A 403 21.23 -7.94 -22.75
N GLY A 404 22.17 -7.18 -23.30
CA GLY A 404 22.02 -5.74 -23.47
C GLY A 404 23.18 -4.94 -22.87
N SER A 405 23.05 -3.62 -22.87
CA SER A 405 24.08 -2.69 -22.44
C SER A 405 24.22 -2.57 -20.92
N GLY A 406 23.18 -2.93 -20.16
CA GLY A 406 23.15 -2.74 -18.71
C GLY A 406 23.10 -1.27 -18.27
N LYS A 407 22.81 -0.35 -19.19
CA LYS A 407 22.74 1.09 -18.90
C LYS A 407 21.32 1.45 -18.42
N PRO A 408 21.17 2.21 -17.33
CA PRO A 408 19.87 2.70 -16.89
C PRO A 408 19.09 3.42 -17.99
N GLY A 409 17.85 3.00 -18.23
CA GLY A 409 16.95 3.61 -19.20
C GLY A 409 17.21 3.24 -20.67
N SER A 410 18.08 2.26 -20.94
CA SER A 410 18.31 1.76 -22.29
C SER A 410 17.11 1.01 -22.88
N GLY A 411 16.25 0.45 -22.02
CA GLY A 411 15.12 -0.41 -22.40
C GLY A 411 15.51 -1.85 -22.76
N ASP A 412 16.80 -2.20 -22.73
CA ASP A 412 17.24 -3.58 -23.01
C ASP A 412 16.94 -4.53 -21.82
N TYR A 413 17.20 -5.84 -21.99
CA TYR A 413 16.89 -6.83 -20.95
C TYR A 413 17.81 -6.74 -19.73
N ASN A 414 19.00 -6.14 -19.87
CA ASN A 414 19.93 -5.93 -18.77
C ASN A 414 19.75 -4.56 -18.09
N ASP A 415 18.83 -3.72 -18.57
CA ASP A 415 18.54 -2.41 -18.00
C ASP A 415 18.17 -2.53 -16.49
N PRO A 416 18.88 -1.81 -15.59
CA PRO A 416 18.57 -1.77 -14.15
C PRO A 416 17.25 -1.10 -13.79
N GLU A 417 16.62 -0.39 -14.74
CA GLU A 417 15.31 0.19 -14.53
C GLU A 417 14.17 -0.79 -14.81
N TRP A 418 14.44 -1.96 -15.41
CA TRP A 418 13.45 -3.02 -15.60
C TRP A 418 13.58 -4.07 -14.50
N ASN A 419 12.58 -4.08 -13.64
CA ASN A 419 12.59 -4.79 -12.37
C ASN A 419 11.74 -6.04 -12.49
N GLY A 420 12.33 -7.19 -12.17
CA GLY A 420 11.62 -8.45 -12.12
C GLY A 420 10.49 -8.42 -11.09
N ARG A 421 9.34 -9.00 -11.45
CA ARG A 421 8.14 -8.95 -10.60
C ARG A 421 7.79 -10.33 -10.05
N ALA A 422 6.61 -10.87 -10.39
CA ALA A 422 6.10 -12.12 -9.84
C ALA A 422 6.50 -13.37 -10.66
N ASP A 423 6.01 -14.53 -10.23
CA ASP A 423 6.43 -15.91 -10.51
C ASP A 423 7.06 -16.15 -11.89
N PRO A 424 8.36 -16.51 -11.99
CA PRO A 424 8.89 -17.06 -13.22
C PRO A 424 8.22 -18.42 -13.46
N ARG A 425 7.94 -18.82 -14.70
CA ARG A 425 7.28 -20.09 -15.00
C ARG A 425 7.97 -20.83 -16.14
N PHE A 426 8.26 -22.11 -15.95
CA PHE A 426 8.70 -22.97 -17.04
C PHE A 426 7.55 -23.30 -17.99
N SER A 427 7.87 -23.42 -19.29
CA SER A 427 7.01 -24.16 -20.21
C SER A 427 6.94 -25.64 -19.81
N PHE A 428 5.85 -26.32 -20.16
CA PHE A 428 5.62 -27.71 -19.76
C PHE A 428 6.70 -28.67 -20.29
N ASP A 429 7.31 -28.33 -21.43
CA ASP A 429 8.40 -29.08 -22.05
C ASP A 429 9.81 -28.71 -21.53
N GLY A 430 9.90 -27.71 -20.64
CA GLY A 430 11.14 -27.25 -20.02
C GLY A 430 12.11 -26.50 -20.93
N THR A 431 11.68 -26.06 -22.11
CA THR A 431 12.53 -25.32 -23.08
C THR A 431 12.46 -23.81 -22.96
N LYS A 432 11.40 -23.28 -22.34
CA LYS A 432 11.19 -21.85 -22.16
C LYS A 432 10.93 -21.51 -20.69
N ILE A 433 11.24 -20.27 -20.33
CA ILE A 433 10.93 -19.65 -19.05
C ILE A 433 10.25 -18.32 -19.37
N VAL A 434 9.12 -18.05 -18.74
CA VAL A 434 8.47 -16.75 -18.80
C VAL A 434 8.63 -16.03 -17.47
N TYR A 435 8.89 -14.73 -17.53
CA TYR A 435 8.86 -13.82 -16.40
C TYR A 435 8.35 -12.47 -16.90
N TRP A 436 8.02 -11.57 -15.98
CA TRP A 436 7.60 -10.23 -16.35
C TRP A 436 8.32 -9.17 -15.53
N GLU A 437 8.45 -8.01 -16.16
CA GLU A 437 9.19 -6.89 -15.61
C GLU A 437 8.31 -5.63 -15.64
N GLU A 438 8.55 -4.75 -14.68
CA GLU A 438 7.99 -3.41 -14.65
C GLU A 438 9.13 -2.40 -14.60
N GLN A 439 9.06 -1.37 -15.44
CA GLN A 439 10.02 -0.28 -15.45
C GLN A 439 9.84 0.58 -14.19
N THR A 440 10.92 1.14 -13.64
CA THR A 440 10.83 2.19 -12.63
C THR A 440 10.06 3.40 -13.19
N PHE A 441 9.13 3.96 -12.40
CA PHE A 441 8.43 5.21 -12.69
C PHE A 441 8.07 5.95 -11.39
N SER A 442 7.60 7.18 -11.51
CA SER A 442 7.27 8.05 -10.36
C SER A 442 6.19 7.41 -9.46
N PRO A 443 6.33 7.48 -8.12
CA PRO A 443 7.30 8.25 -7.34
C PRO A 443 8.61 7.51 -7.00
N ALA A 444 8.83 6.28 -7.47
CA ALA A 444 10.08 5.54 -7.23
C ALA A 444 11.29 6.15 -7.98
N CYS A 445 11.04 7.06 -8.91
CA CYS A 445 11.99 7.99 -9.51
C CYS A 445 11.34 9.37 -9.66
N GLY A 446 12.14 10.40 -9.91
CA GLY A 446 11.68 11.75 -10.21
C GLY A 446 10.89 12.41 -9.08
N GLY A 447 10.48 13.66 -9.29
CA GLY A 447 9.87 14.45 -8.22
C GLY A 447 10.87 14.66 -7.07
N ALA A 448 10.47 14.30 -5.84
CA ALA A 448 11.35 14.37 -4.65
C ALA A 448 12.40 13.26 -4.59
N ASN A 449 12.28 12.21 -5.40
CA ASN A 449 13.28 11.15 -5.51
C ASN A 449 14.38 11.62 -6.50
N PRO A 450 15.66 11.64 -6.10
CA PRO A 450 16.75 12.17 -6.92
C PRO A 450 17.06 11.31 -8.15
N LEU A 451 16.51 10.10 -8.24
CA LEU A 451 16.75 9.21 -9.37
C LEU A 451 15.99 9.68 -10.61
N PRO A 452 16.63 9.71 -11.79
CA PRO A 452 15.96 10.11 -13.03
C PRO A 452 14.86 9.12 -13.43
N CYS A 453 13.71 9.65 -13.87
CA CYS A 453 12.69 8.82 -14.52
C CYS A 453 12.95 8.69 -16.02
N TYR A 454 13.41 7.53 -16.44
CA TYR A 454 13.58 7.23 -17.85
C TYR A 454 12.22 6.96 -18.52
N PRO A 455 12.00 7.43 -19.76
CA PRO A 455 10.84 7.04 -20.55
C PRO A 455 10.96 5.57 -21.00
N SER A 456 9.83 4.88 -21.12
CA SER A 456 9.83 3.53 -21.69
C SER A 456 10.25 3.54 -23.16
N LYS A 457 10.99 2.51 -23.56
CA LYS A 457 11.34 2.21 -24.96
C LYS A 457 10.45 1.12 -25.57
N GLU A 458 9.56 0.52 -24.78
CA GLU A 458 8.57 -0.42 -25.27
C GLU A 458 7.51 0.29 -26.11
N ARG A 459 6.81 -0.47 -26.97
CA ARG A 459 5.75 0.06 -27.85
C ARG A 459 4.71 0.84 -27.06
N ASP A 460 4.24 1.95 -27.62
CA ASP A 460 3.19 2.82 -27.06
C ASP A 460 3.53 3.44 -25.69
N GLY A 461 4.78 3.30 -25.21
CA GLY A 461 5.25 3.81 -23.93
C GLY A 461 4.82 2.96 -22.72
N ILE A 462 4.39 1.71 -22.93
CA ILE A 462 4.02 0.78 -21.85
C ILE A 462 5.22 0.54 -20.92
N ARG A 463 4.99 0.50 -19.61
CA ARG A 463 6.05 0.30 -18.61
C ARG A 463 6.12 -1.11 -18.05
N GLN A 464 5.45 -2.06 -18.70
CA GLN A 464 5.39 -3.46 -18.30
C GLN A 464 5.64 -4.34 -19.51
N ARG A 465 6.30 -5.49 -19.30
CA ARG A 465 6.58 -6.45 -20.37
C ARG A 465 6.61 -7.88 -19.85
N ILE A 466 6.17 -8.81 -20.69
CA ILE A 466 6.40 -10.25 -20.50
C ILE A 466 7.57 -10.65 -21.37
N VAL A 467 8.56 -11.27 -20.77
CA VAL A 467 9.76 -11.77 -21.46
C VAL A 467 9.74 -13.30 -21.44
N VAL A 468 9.90 -13.88 -22.62
CA VAL A 468 10.11 -15.31 -22.80
C VAL A 468 11.60 -15.56 -23.06
N ALA A 469 12.22 -16.32 -22.18
CA ALA A 469 13.56 -16.85 -22.32
C ALA A 469 13.52 -18.26 -22.89
N THR A 470 14.08 -18.45 -24.08
CA THR A 470 14.21 -19.76 -24.73
C THR A 470 15.61 -20.32 -24.48
N LEU A 471 15.68 -21.53 -23.94
CA LEU A 471 16.91 -22.27 -23.65
C LEU A 471 17.30 -23.06 -24.91
N THR A 472 18.08 -22.43 -25.79
CA THR A 472 18.19 -22.82 -27.21
C THR A 472 18.94 -24.14 -27.45
N SER A 473 19.68 -24.61 -26.46
CA SER A 473 20.34 -25.92 -26.48
C SER A 473 19.38 -27.07 -26.15
N ARG A 474 18.21 -26.78 -25.56
CA ARG A 474 17.26 -27.80 -25.13
C ARG A 474 16.33 -28.23 -26.26
N LYS A 475 15.96 -29.50 -26.25
CA LYS A 475 14.92 -30.05 -27.13
C LYS A 475 13.61 -30.16 -26.35
N PRO A 476 12.45 -29.88 -26.96
CA PRO A 476 11.14 -30.11 -26.34
C PRO A 476 11.02 -31.54 -25.82
N ARG A 477 10.50 -31.69 -24.61
CA ARG A 477 10.25 -32.97 -23.95
C ARG A 477 8.79 -33.06 -23.55
N GLN A 478 8.22 -34.26 -23.62
CA GLN A 478 6.87 -34.48 -23.13
C GLN A 478 6.83 -34.37 -21.60
N PRO A 479 5.95 -33.54 -21.01
CA PRO A 479 5.86 -33.40 -19.57
C PRO A 479 5.56 -34.75 -18.92
N PRO A 480 6.19 -35.08 -17.77
CA PRO A 480 5.92 -36.33 -17.09
C PRO A 480 4.47 -36.34 -16.58
N LYS A 481 3.82 -37.51 -16.68
CA LYS A 481 2.53 -37.72 -16.03
C LYS A 481 2.74 -37.80 -14.53
N VAL A 482 2.06 -36.94 -13.78
CA VAL A 482 2.06 -36.95 -12.32
C VAL A 482 0.81 -37.69 -11.86
N ALA A 483 1.01 -38.73 -11.04
CA ALA A 483 -0.11 -39.44 -10.43
C ALA A 483 -0.80 -38.54 -9.40
N VAL A 484 -2.11 -38.68 -9.25
CA VAL A 484 -2.85 -38.01 -8.18
C VAL A 484 -2.23 -38.44 -6.85
N THR A 485 -1.80 -37.45 -6.08
CA THR A 485 -1.12 -37.71 -4.80
C THR A 485 -2.16 -37.95 -3.69
N SER A 486 -1.66 -38.25 -2.49
CA SER A 486 -2.48 -38.44 -1.29
C SER A 486 -3.10 -37.12 -0.83
N ASP A 487 -4.39 -37.16 -0.48
CA ASP A 487 -5.08 -36.06 0.21
C ASP A 487 -4.51 -35.82 1.63
N VAL A 488 -3.77 -36.79 2.18
CA VAL A 488 -3.17 -36.74 3.53
C VAL A 488 -1.68 -36.44 3.45
N VAL A 489 -1.25 -35.40 4.18
CA VAL A 489 0.17 -35.09 4.47
C VAL A 489 0.50 -35.62 5.87
N PRO A 490 1.24 -36.73 6.01
CA PRO A 490 1.35 -37.47 7.29
C PRO A 490 1.95 -36.68 8.45
N TRP A 491 2.80 -35.70 8.15
CA TRP A 491 3.44 -34.85 9.16
C TRP A 491 2.69 -33.54 9.39
N GLY A 492 1.70 -33.20 8.56
CA GLY A 492 0.90 -31.98 8.69
C GLY A 492 -0.28 -32.16 9.66
N GLU A 493 -0.85 -31.05 10.08
CA GLU A 493 -2.00 -31.01 10.99
C GLU A 493 -3.31 -30.90 10.18
N PRO A 494 -4.23 -31.88 10.28
CA PRO A 494 -5.53 -31.79 9.63
C PRO A 494 -6.27 -30.53 10.09
N TYR A 495 -6.76 -29.74 9.15
CA TYR A 495 -7.51 -28.54 9.45
C TYR A 495 -8.99 -28.88 9.71
N VAL A 496 -9.52 -28.41 10.83
CA VAL A 496 -10.93 -28.53 11.19
C VAL A 496 -11.57 -27.15 11.16
N SER A 497 -12.61 -26.99 10.34
CA SER A 497 -13.31 -25.71 10.20
C SER A 497 -13.95 -25.27 11.52
N GLY A 498 -13.67 -24.03 11.92
CA GLY A 498 -14.18 -23.40 13.14
C GLY A 498 -13.37 -23.67 14.40
N GLU A 499 -12.32 -24.49 14.33
CA GLU A 499 -11.34 -24.57 15.41
C GLU A 499 -10.42 -23.34 15.39
N GLU A 500 -10.14 -22.81 16.58
CA GLU A 500 -9.15 -21.74 16.73
C GLU A 500 -7.74 -22.29 16.45
N SER A 501 -6.93 -21.52 15.74
CA SER A 501 -5.53 -21.89 15.50
C SER A 501 -4.76 -21.92 16.83
N SER A 502 -4.07 -23.04 17.08
CA SER A 502 -3.21 -23.16 18.25
C SER A 502 -2.12 -22.09 18.24
N PRO A 503 -1.90 -21.35 19.35
CA PRO A 503 -0.84 -20.36 19.41
C PRO A 503 0.53 -21.03 19.29
N GLN A 504 1.43 -20.43 18.51
CA GLN A 504 2.82 -20.90 18.43
C GLN A 504 3.51 -20.73 19.78
N ALA A 505 4.34 -21.70 20.16
CA ALA A 505 5.16 -21.61 21.36
C ALA A 505 6.15 -20.43 21.25
N VAL A 506 6.04 -19.46 22.16
CA VAL A 506 6.95 -18.31 22.23
C VAL A 506 8.16 -18.66 23.09
N ILE A 507 9.36 -18.36 22.61
CA ILE A 507 10.58 -18.52 23.41
C ILE A 507 10.50 -17.60 24.65
N PRO A 508 10.64 -18.13 25.88
CA PRO A 508 10.57 -17.32 27.09
C PRO A 508 11.62 -16.21 27.14
N ALA A 509 11.32 -15.14 27.88
CA ALA A 509 12.32 -14.14 28.21
C ALA A 509 13.38 -14.76 29.14
N GLY A 510 14.65 -14.41 28.93
CA GLY A 510 15.74 -15.00 29.69
C GLY A 510 17.12 -14.71 29.09
N ASN A 511 18.13 -15.25 29.78
CA ASN A 511 19.51 -15.29 29.31
C ASN A 511 19.85 -16.71 28.92
N TYR A 512 20.46 -16.85 27.75
CA TYR A 512 20.78 -18.12 27.15
C TYR A 512 22.19 -18.13 26.57
N THR A 513 22.73 -19.31 26.35
CA THR A 513 24.00 -19.52 25.65
C THR A 513 23.78 -20.43 24.45
N LEU A 514 24.29 -20.00 23.29
CA LEU A 514 24.44 -20.81 22.09
C LEU A 514 25.92 -21.20 21.95
N THR A 515 26.23 -22.49 21.99
CA THR A 515 27.60 -23.00 21.80
C THR A 515 27.86 -23.23 20.32
N GLY A 516 28.99 -22.74 19.80
CA GLY A 516 29.39 -23.05 18.43
C GLY A 516 29.72 -24.53 18.28
N LYS A 517 29.37 -25.15 17.15
CA LYS A 517 29.64 -26.58 16.91
C LYS A 517 31.14 -26.91 16.91
N SER A 518 32.00 -25.95 16.57
CA SER A 518 33.44 -26.09 16.61
C SER A 518 34.07 -25.38 17.82
N SER A 519 33.75 -24.10 18.03
CA SER A 519 34.34 -23.32 19.12
C SER A 519 33.49 -22.11 19.53
N GLY A 520 33.83 -21.56 20.71
CA GLY A 520 33.26 -20.30 21.20
C GLY A 520 31.78 -20.37 21.55
N VAL A 521 31.25 -19.21 21.94
CA VAL A 521 29.89 -19.08 22.45
C VAL A 521 29.26 -17.78 22.01
N ALA A 522 27.94 -17.78 21.90
CA ALA A 522 27.13 -16.58 21.79
C ALA A 522 26.21 -16.49 23.01
N ASN A 523 26.34 -15.42 23.78
CA ASN A 523 25.45 -15.14 24.91
C ASN A 523 24.26 -14.33 24.41
N VAL A 524 23.05 -14.83 24.63
CA VAL A 524 21.81 -14.29 24.09
C VAL A 524 20.92 -13.83 25.24
N THR A 525 20.35 -12.63 25.12
CA THR A 525 19.32 -12.13 26.03
C THR A 525 18.06 -11.85 25.23
N ILE A 526 16.95 -12.44 25.67
CA ILE A 526 15.62 -12.28 25.07
C ILE A 526 14.73 -11.56 26.10
N LEU A 527 14.13 -10.44 25.71
CA LEU A 527 13.13 -9.74 26.52
C LEU A 527 11.79 -9.70 25.82
N HIS A 528 10.72 -9.71 26.62
CA HIS A 528 9.35 -9.57 26.15
C HIS A 528 8.82 -8.16 26.44
N GLY A 529 7.94 -7.67 25.57
CA GLY A 529 7.19 -6.45 25.80
C GLY A 529 6.06 -6.62 26.82
N SER A 530 5.48 -5.51 27.26
CA SER A 530 4.33 -5.46 28.17
C SER A 530 3.09 -4.90 27.47
N GLY A 531 1.90 -5.17 28.02
CA GLY A 531 0.64 -4.65 27.49
C GLY A 531 0.34 -5.13 26.07
N SER A 532 0.02 -4.21 25.16
CA SER A 532 -0.28 -4.48 23.74
C SER A 532 0.93 -4.91 22.89
N GLN A 533 2.12 -5.06 23.50
CA GLN A 533 3.33 -5.58 22.87
C GLN A 533 3.73 -6.96 23.41
N SER A 534 2.75 -7.82 23.74
CA SER A 534 3.01 -9.17 24.25
C SER A 534 3.90 -9.97 23.26
N GLY A 535 4.95 -10.60 23.78
CA GLY A 535 5.94 -11.38 23.02
C GLY A 535 7.32 -10.71 22.93
N ILE A 536 8.23 -11.34 22.18
CA ILE A 536 9.63 -10.91 22.09
C ILE A 536 9.70 -9.51 21.47
N ASN A 537 10.30 -8.57 22.20
CA ASN A 537 10.49 -7.19 21.72
C ASN A 537 11.97 -6.79 21.65
N ARG A 538 12.87 -7.52 22.31
CA ARG A 538 14.31 -7.26 22.24
C ARG A 538 15.10 -8.55 22.25
N VAL A 539 16.08 -8.61 21.36
CA VAL A 539 17.08 -9.67 21.28
C VAL A 539 18.45 -9.04 21.29
N SER A 540 19.33 -9.50 22.18
CA SER A 540 20.73 -9.08 22.27
C SER A 540 21.62 -10.31 22.18
N VAL A 541 22.70 -10.23 21.42
CA VAL A 541 23.67 -11.33 21.24
C VAL A 541 25.08 -10.79 21.41
N ARG A 542 25.93 -11.49 22.17
CA ARG A 542 27.37 -11.25 22.28
C ARG A 542 28.13 -12.50 21.86
N TYR A 543 28.85 -12.40 20.76
CA TYR A 543 29.69 -13.47 20.22
C TYR A 543 31.10 -13.39 20.80
N ALA A 544 31.62 -14.53 21.25
CA ALA A 544 32.98 -14.69 21.74
C ALA A 544 33.64 -15.87 21.01
N ASN A 545 34.38 -15.56 19.93
CA ASN A 545 35.05 -16.52 19.06
C ASN A 545 34.13 -17.67 18.59
N PHE A 546 32.86 -17.35 18.33
CA PHE A 546 31.83 -18.31 17.95
C PHE A 546 32.11 -18.86 16.56
N SER A 547 32.12 -20.19 16.39
CA SER A 547 32.29 -20.86 15.11
C SER A 547 31.56 -22.20 15.06
N ASP A 548 30.81 -22.40 13.99
CA ASP A 548 30.14 -23.67 13.68
C ASP A 548 30.98 -24.60 12.79
N ASP A 549 31.90 -24.05 11.98
CA ASP A 549 32.66 -24.80 10.98
C ASP A 549 34.18 -24.87 11.26
N GLY A 550 34.66 -24.14 12.27
CA GLY A 550 36.07 -24.06 12.65
C GLY A 550 36.93 -23.25 11.68
N LYS A 551 36.34 -22.56 10.70
CA LYS A 551 37.03 -21.74 9.69
C LYS A 551 36.67 -20.27 9.78
N VAL A 552 35.40 -20.00 10.10
CA VAL A 552 34.86 -18.66 10.24
C VAL A 552 34.56 -18.40 11.71
N PHE A 553 35.07 -17.30 12.26
CA PHE A 553 34.92 -16.95 13.67
C PHE A 553 34.24 -15.59 13.84
N LEU A 554 33.20 -15.55 14.67
CA LEU A 554 32.43 -14.35 14.98
C LEU A 554 32.78 -13.81 16.36
N SER A 555 33.00 -12.50 16.45
CA SER A 555 33.18 -11.76 17.70
C SER A 555 32.48 -10.42 17.65
N GLY A 556 31.94 -9.96 18.78
CA GLY A 556 31.26 -8.66 18.89
C GLY A 556 29.83 -8.77 19.41
N THR A 557 28.99 -7.77 19.12
CA THR A 557 27.62 -7.70 19.64
C THR A 557 26.59 -7.26 18.60
N GLU A 558 25.38 -7.79 18.72
CA GLU A 558 24.17 -7.27 18.07
C GLU A 558 23.06 -7.06 19.11
N ARG A 559 22.27 -6.01 18.96
CA ARG A 559 21.05 -5.77 19.74
C ARG A 559 19.98 -5.21 18.84
N VAL A 560 18.81 -5.83 18.81
CA VAL A 560 17.65 -5.33 18.09
C VAL A 560 16.47 -5.19 19.05
N THR A 561 15.75 -4.08 18.97
CA THR A 561 14.46 -3.86 19.64
C THR A 561 13.40 -3.58 18.59
N VAL A 562 12.22 -4.18 18.72
CA VAL A 562 11.06 -3.94 17.85
C VAL A 562 9.91 -3.37 18.67
N ARG A 563 9.22 -2.40 18.08
CA ARG A 563 7.96 -1.84 18.58
C ARG A 563 6.94 -1.82 17.46
N SER A 564 5.87 -2.60 17.61
CA SER A 564 4.74 -2.56 16.69
C SER A 564 3.93 -1.28 16.91
N ILE A 565 3.72 -0.52 15.85
CA ILE A 565 2.92 0.71 15.85
C ILE A 565 1.46 0.35 15.52
N ASN A 566 1.27 -0.53 14.56
CA ASN A 566 0.00 -1.15 14.19
C ASN A 566 0.30 -2.58 13.65
N ILE A 567 -0.70 -3.22 13.03
CA ILE A 567 -0.58 -4.60 12.51
C ILE A 567 0.50 -4.72 11.41
N SER A 568 0.66 -3.72 10.54
CA SER A 568 1.58 -3.72 9.40
C SER A 568 2.88 -2.95 9.61
N THR A 569 2.88 -1.98 10.53
CA THR A 569 3.98 -1.05 10.75
C THR A 569 4.76 -1.38 12.01
N ASN A 570 6.07 -1.60 11.86
CA ASN A 570 7.01 -1.84 12.96
C ASN A 570 8.13 -0.79 12.96
N HIS A 571 8.55 -0.39 14.16
CA HIS A 571 9.75 0.41 14.40
C HIS A 571 10.84 -0.46 15.02
N PHE A 572 12.02 -0.47 14.41
CA PHE A 572 13.19 -1.23 14.82
C PHE A 572 14.27 -0.28 15.33
N ASP A 573 14.99 -0.69 16.37
CA ASP A 573 16.22 -0.06 16.85
C ASP A 573 17.32 -1.13 16.89
N TRP A 574 18.28 -1.05 15.96
CA TRP A 574 19.35 -2.03 15.77
C TRP A 574 20.70 -1.40 16.07
N HIS A 575 21.50 -2.05 16.92
CA HIS A 575 22.92 -1.79 17.10
C HIS A 575 23.74 -3.04 16.74
N SER A 576 24.78 -2.87 15.94
CA SER A 576 25.68 -3.95 15.53
C SER A 576 27.13 -3.49 15.63
N ASP A 577 27.99 -4.32 16.18
CA ASP A 577 29.44 -4.20 16.12
C ASP A 577 30.02 -5.62 16.03
N LEU A 578 29.89 -6.21 14.84
CA LEU A 578 30.37 -7.55 14.56
C LEU A 578 31.66 -7.51 13.76
N THR A 579 32.55 -8.44 14.10
CA THR A 579 33.75 -8.77 13.35
C THR A 579 33.73 -10.27 13.05
N GLN A 580 34.00 -10.61 11.80
CA GLN A 580 34.15 -11.97 11.31
C GLN A 580 35.56 -12.17 10.79
N THR A 581 36.24 -13.22 11.23
CA THR A 581 37.56 -13.59 10.72
C THR A 581 37.51 -14.90 9.95
N MET A 582 38.15 -14.93 8.78
CA MET A 582 38.29 -16.10 7.91
C MET A 582 39.71 -16.15 7.34
N GLY A 583 40.59 -16.91 7.97
CA GLY A 583 42.02 -16.86 7.66
C GLY A 583 42.60 -15.46 7.92
N SER A 584 43.14 -14.81 6.89
CA SER A 584 43.63 -13.43 6.96
C SER A 584 42.57 -12.36 6.66
N VAL A 585 41.37 -12.76 6.21
CA VAL A 585 40.28 -11.85 5.87
C VAL A 585 39.52 -11.45 7.14
N VAL A 586 39.20 -10.16 7.24
CA VAL A 586 38.38 -9.60 8.33
C VAL A 586 37.21 -8.84 7.72
N ASN A 587 35.99 -9.32 8.00
CA ASN A 587 34.74 -8.70 7.59
C ASN A 587 34.06 -8.04 8.80
N THR A 588 33.26 -6.99 8.59
CA THR A 588 32.56 -6.29 9.67
C THR A 588 31.09 -6.00 9.33
N LYS A 589 30.22 -5.95 10.35
CA LYS A 589 28.82 -5.51 10.23
C LYS A 589 28.54 -4.56 11.39
N LYS A 590 28.54 -3.26 11.11
CA LYS A 590 28.62 -2.21 12.12
C LYS A 590 27.59 -1.12 11.91
N THR A 591 26.97 -0.68 13.01
CA THR A 591 26.14 0.52 13.03
C THR A 591 26.95 1.75 13.41
N GLY A 592 26.44 2.95 13.08
CA GLY A 592 26.95 4.19 13.64
C GLY A 592 26.78 4.27 15.18
N PRO A 593 27.37 5.29 15.85
CA PRO A 593 27.35 5.41 17.31
C PRO A 593 25.93 5.39 17.93
N GLY A 594 24.94 5.92 17.22
CA GLY A 594 23.54 5.93 17.64
C GLY A 594 22.72 4.70 17.24
N GLY A 595 23.33 3.69 16.62
CA GLY A 595 22.61 2.58 16.00
C GLY A 595 21.95 2.97 14.67
N ILE A 596 20.99 2.16 14.24
CA ILE A 596 20.07 2.46 13.15
C ILE A 596 18.63 2.23 13.63
N GLN A 597 17.79 3.24 13.50
CA GLN A 597 16.35 3.15 13.74
C GLN A 597 15.64 3.05 12.40
N MET A 598 14.74 2.07 12.25
CA MET A 598 14.03 1.83 10.99
C MET A 598 12.54 1.75 11.22
N LEU A 599 11.76 2.47 10.41
CA LEU A 599 10.32 2.36 10.34
C LEU A 599 9.97 1.60 9.06
N MET A 600 9.23 0.50 9.20
CA MET A 600 8.84 -0.33 8.07
C MET A 600 7.37 -0.70 8.16
N ASP A 601 6.62 -0.37 7.11
CA ASP A 601 5.32 -0.97 6.84
C ASP A 601 5.50 -2.07 5.78
N PHE A 602 5.25 -3.33 6.13
CA PHE A 602 5.49 -4.45 5.23
C PHE A 602 4.39 -4.64 4.17
N MET A 603 3.26 -3.92 4.26
CA MET A 603 2.22 -3.90 3.23
C MET A 603 2.59 -2.96 2.08
N VAL A 604 3.24 -1.82 2.39
CA VAL A 604 3.66 -0.82 1.38
C VAL A 604 5.14 -0.95 1.02
N ASN A 605 5.97 -1.46 1.92
CA ASN A 605 7.43 -1.63 1.79
C ASN A 605 8.18 -0.31 1.55
N ASN A 606 7.83 0.75 2.29
CA ASN A 606 8.58 2.00 2.29
C ASN A 606 9.66 1.96 3.37
N PHE A 607 10.92 2.00 2.97
CA PHE A 607 12.07 2.00 3.88
C PHE A 607 12.36 3.41 4.38
N VAL A 608 12.30 3.60 5.70
CA VAL A 608 12.69 4.84 6.39
C VAL A 608 13.64 4.47 7.52
N ALA A 609 14.82 5.06 7.53
CA ALA A 609 15.88 4.84 8.50
C ALA A 609 16.49 6.14 9.02
N ASN A 610 16.94 6.13 10.26
CA ASN A 610 17.81 7.14 10.84
C ASN A 610 19.04 6.43 11.44
N GLY A 611 20.24 6.96 11.21
CA GLY A 611 21.50 6.26 11.53
C GLY A 611 22.03 5.42 10.38
N THR A 612 22.98 4.52 10.67
CA THR A 612 23.66 3.71 9.64
C THR A 612 23.89 2.27 10.06
N LEU A 613 23.84 1.35 9.09
CA LEU A 613 24.32 -0.02 9.19
C LEU A 613 25.12 -0.33 7.92
N THR A 614 26.42 -0.58 8.11
CA THR A 614 27.35 -0.93 7.03
C THR A 614 27.86 -2.34 7.24
N THR A 615 27.82 -3.16 6.19
CA THR A 615 28.52 -4.44 6.13
C THR A 615 29.72 -4.30 5.21
N THR A 616 30.91 -4.64 5.69
CA THR A 616 32.16 -4.63 4.92
C THR A 616 32.63 -6.06 4.70
N LEU A 617 32.71 -6.50 3.45
CA LEU A 617 33.17 -7.83 3.04
C LEU A 617 34.37 -7.67 2.11
N ASP A 618 35.50 -8.30 2.43
CA ASP A 618 36.71 -8.28 1.58
C ASP A 618 37.12 -6.85 1.14
N GLY A 619 36.91 -5.87 2.02
CA GLY A 619 37.20 -4.45 1.75
C GLY A 619 36.10 -3.68 1.00
N LYS A 620 35.05 -4.34 0.49
CA LYS A 620 33.88 -3.68 -0.13
C LYS A 620 32.83 -3.37 0.92
N GLU A 621 32.34 -2.14 0.96
CA GLU A 621 31.27 -1.69 1.84
C GLU A 621 29.90 -1.80 1.17
N TYR A 622 28.90 -2.23 1.95
CA TYR A 622 27.50 -2.31 1.60
C TYR A 622 26.69 -1.52 2.62
N HIS A 623 25.97 -0.51 2.15
CA HIS A 623 25.20 0.41 2.99
C HIS A 623 23.71 0.16 2.87
N GLN A 624 22.95 0.52 3.90
CA GLN A 624 21.50 0.49 3.79
C GLN A 624 20.99 1.42 2.68
N PRO A 625 19.78 1.18 2.13
CA PRO A 625 19.14 2.08 1.19
C PRO A 625 18.93 3.48 1.81
N GLN A 626 18.92 4.52 0.97
CA GLN A 626 18.50 5.84 1.42
C GLN A 626 16.98 5.86 1.67
N ASN A 627 16.50 6.80 2.48
CA ASN A 627 15.07 6.90 2.81
C ASN A 627 14.26 7.23 1.56
N PHE A 628 13.17 6.51 1.35
CA PHE A 628 12.27 6.70 0.20
C PHE A 628 12.97 6.62 -1.17
N THR A 629 14.19 6.11 -1.23
CA THR A 629 15.08 6.20 -2.40
C THR A 629 15.88 4.91 -2.60
N ASP A 630 16.25 4.65 -3.85
CA ASP A 630 17.02 3.47 -4.21
C ASP A 630 18.52 3.78 -4.13
N GLY A 631 19.25 3.17 -3.20
CA GLY A 631 20.72 3.06 -3.28
C GLY A 631 21.07 1.61 -3.65
N THR A 632 22.04 1.30 -4.51
CA THR A 632 23.37 1.92 -4.70
C THR A 632 23.77 2.15 -6.17
N ALA A 633 24.22 3.36 -6.50
CA ALA A 633 25.12 3.62 -7.63
C ALA A 633 26.57 3.54 -7.11
N ILE A 634 27.30 2.48 -7.45
CA ILE A 634 28.77 2.49 -7.38
C ILE A 634 29.28 2.58 -8.81
N LEU A 635 29.71 3.78 -9.18
CA LEU A 635 30.74 3.99 -10.18
C LEU A 635 32.03 3.37 -9.61
N ALA A 636 32.39 2.17 -10.06
CA ALA A 636 33.77 1.69 -10.00
C ALA A 636 34.27 1.54 -11.43
N VAL A 637 34.72 2.65 -11.98
CA VAL A 637 35.81 2.65 -12.95
C VAL A 637 37.06 2.39 -12.11
N GLU A 638 37.64 1.19 -12.21
CA GLU A 638 39.09 1.05 -12.11
C GLU A 638 39.59 -0.26 -12.73
N SER A 639 40.79 -0.12 -13.27
CA SER A 639 41.47 -0.85 -14.34
C SER A 639 42.23 -2.10 -13.90
N SER A 640 42.32 -3.09 -14.81
CA SER A 640 43.46 -3.98 -15.15
C SER A 640 42.92 -5.36 -15.58
N GLU A 641 43.37 -6.09 -16.61
CA GLU A 641 44.36 -5.97 -17.68
C GLU A 641 43.96 -7.02 -18.76
N TRP A 642 43.84 -6.58 -20.03
CA TRP A 642 44.13 -7.19 -21.36
C TRP A 642 44.26 -8.74 -21.57
N PRO A 643 44.07 -9.30 -22.81
CA PRO A 643 44.28 -8.64 -24.11
C PRO A 643 43.24 -8.85 -25.24
N THR A 644 43.17 -7.81 -26.07
CA THR A 644 42.63 -7.72 -27.43
C THR A 644 43.24 -8.69 -28.44
N PRO A 645 42.54 -8.92 -29.56
CA PRO A 645 43.18 -8.84 -30.88
C PRO A 645 42.54 -7.77 -31.79
N THR A 646 43.33 -6.72 -32.04
CA THR A 646 43.68 -6.10 -33.34
C THR A 646 42.63 -5.83 -34.45
N ALA A 647 42.58 -4.52 -34.78
CA ALA A 647 42.64 -3.88 -36.12
C ALA A 647 41.39 -3.98 -37.04
N SER A 648 40.86 -2.93 -37.69
CA SER A 648 41.52 -1.80 -38.35
C SER A 648 40.54 -0.62 -38.59
N PRO A 649 41.04 0.59 -38.93
CA PRO A 649 40.29 1.85 -38.98
C PRO A 649 39.99 2.37 -40.41
N GLY A 650 39.05 3.31 -40.53
CA GLY A 650 39.03 4.30 -41.62
C GLY A 650 37.67 4.53 -42.28
N HIS A 651 37.00 5.63 -41.94
CA HIS A 651 36.96 6.88 -42.74
C HIS A 651 35.79 7.79 -42.32
N PRO A 652 35.88 9.11 -42.56
CA PRO A 652 35.08 10.15 -41.92
C PRO A 652 34.01 10.77 -42.85
N VAL A 653 33.29 11.76 -42.31
CA VAL A 653 32.78 13.00 -42.95
C VAL A 653 31.25 13.22 -42.96
N SER A 654 30.90 14.40 -42.42
CA SER A 654 29.71 15.27 -42.62
C SER A 654 28.35 14.79 -42.15
N ALA A 655 27.73 15.43 -41.15
CA ALA A 655 27.15 16.79 -41.13
C ALA A 655 25.87 16.93 -41.97
N LEU A 656 24.73 16.98 -41.28
CA LEU A 656 23.61 17.89 -41.61
C LEU A 656 22.70 18.02 -40.38
N VAL A 657 23.02 18.99 -39.53
CA VAL A 657 22.11 19.49 -38.48
C VAL A 657 21.48 20.76 -39.03
N ASN A 658 20.18 20.72 -39.30
CA ASN A 658 19.35 21.92 -39.41
C ASN A 658 18.13 21.76 -38.51
N SER A 659 18.22 22.46 -37.38
CA SER A 659 17.17 23.18 -36.65
C SER A 659 15.71 23.00 -37.11
N VAL A 660 14.94 22.35 -36.24
CA VAL A 660 13.59 22.80 -35.90
C VAL A 660 13.47 22.72 -34.38
N SER A 661 13.43 23.88 -33.71
CA SER A 661 13.16 24.01 -32.28
C SER A 661 11.65 23.90 -32.03
N PRO A 662 11.20 23.08 -31.07
CA PRO A 662 9.92 23.29 -30.40
C PRO A 662 10.14 23.66 -28.93
N SER A 663 9.78 24.90 -28.62
CA SER A 663 9.07 25.34 -27.42
C SER A 663 9.49 24.76 -26.07
N THR A 664 10.28 25.56 -25.36
CA THR A 664 10.62 25.47 -23.94
C THR A 664 9.37 25.25 -23.08
N THR A 665 9.16 24.02 -22.60
CA THR A 665 8.27 23.76 -21.45
C THR A 665 9.16 23.71 -20.23
N ILE A 666 9.25 24.83 -19.50
CA ILE A 666 9.98 24.91 -18.24
C ILE A 666 9.15 24.15 -17.20
N SER A 667 9.50 22.88 -16.99
CA SER A 667 9.00 22.06 -15.88
C SER A 667 9.70 22.51 -14.60
N PHE A 668 8.95 22.92 -13.58
CA PHE A 668 9.48 23.10 -12.23
C PHE A 668 9.79 21.73 -11.63
N ALA A 669 10.95 21.21 -12.01
CA ALA A 669 11.59 20.08 -11.35
C ALA A 669 11.97 20.48 -9.91
N ALA A 670 11.98 19.48 -9.02
CA ALA A 670 12.30 19.62 -7.61
C ALA A 670 13.52 20.53 -7.38
N HIS A 671 13.29 21.60 -6.62
CA HIS A 671 14.36 22.49 -6.18
C HIS A 671 15.37 21.70 -5.36
N ASP A 672 16.64 21.90 -5.71
CA ASP A 672 17.82 21.55 -4.93
C ASP A 672 17.65 22.11 -3.50
N PRO A 673 17.82 21.32 -2.42
CA PRO A 673 17.74 21.81 -1.03
C PRO A 673 18.81 22.87 -0.68
N THR A 674 19.63 23.27 -1.66
CA THR A 674 20.55 24.41 -1.59
C THR A 674 19.96 25.73 -2.12
N SER A 675 18.72 25.78 -2.61
CA SER A 675 18.12 27.02 -3.13
C SER A 675 17.74 28.00 -2.02
N ASP A 676 18.18 29.24 -2.13
CA ASP A 676 17.74 30.33 -1.24
C ASP A 676 16.25 30.64 -1.42
N ALA A 677 15.63 31.25 -0.41
CA ALA A 677 14.20 31.60 -0.42
C ALA A 677 13.82 32.48 -1.63
N GLU A 678 14.73 33.34 -2.10
CA GLU A 678 14.49 34.17 -3.28
C GLU A 678 14.46 33.34 -4.57
N GLY A 679 15.32 32.34 -4.69
CA GLY A 679 15.35 31.39 -5.79
C GLY A 679 14.01 30.67 -5.95
N ILE A 680 13.44 30.14 -4.87
CA ILE A 680 12.13 29.47 -4.87
C ILE A 680 11.00 30.42 -5.32
N ARG A 681 11.03 31.66 -4.84
CA ARG A 681 10.03 32.67 -5.17
C ARG A 681 10.07 33.06 -6.64
N VAL A 682 11.27 33.41 -7.14
CA VAL A 682 11.48 33.83 -8.54
C VAL A 682 11.15 32.70 -9.50
N ALA A 683 11.59 31.48 -9.16
CA ALA A 683 11.20 30.25 -9.81
C ALA A 683 9.68 30.15 -9.97
N PHE A 684 8.96 30.10 -8.84
CA PHE A 684 7.52 29.94 -8.86
C PHE A 684 6.80 31.03 -9.66
N ILE A 685 7.16 32.30 -9.49
CA ILE A 685 6.56 33.41 -10.25
C ILE A 685 6.84 33.24 -11.75
N GLY A 686 8.06 32.86 -12.12
CA GLY A 686 8.44 32.56 -13.50
C GLY A 686 7.61 31.41 -14.08
N HIS A 687 7.37 30.35 -13.31
CA HIS A 687 6.48 29.26 -13.71
C HIS A 687 5.08 29.77 -13.99
N MET A 688 4.52 30.49 -13.02
CA MET A 688 3.13 30.89 -13.06
C MET A 688 2.87 31.88 -14.19
N ALA A 689 3.87 32.68 -14.57
CA ALA A 689 3.80 33.52 -15.76
C ALA A 689 3.69 32.72 -17.07
N THR A 690 4.20 31.48 -17.12
CA THR A 690 4.04 30.58 -18.28
C THR A 690 2.73 29.79 -18.26
N VAL A 691 2.22 29.47 -17.07
CA VAL A 691 1.02 28.64 -16.88
C VAL A 691 -0.25 29.49 -16.99
N LEU A 692 -0.24 30.72 -16.47
CA LEU A 692 -1.39 31.62 -16.50
C LEU A 692 -1.42 32.38 -17.83
N THR A 693 -2.41 32.07 -18.67
CA THR A 693 -2.55 32.67 -19.99
C THR A 693 -3.46 33.91 -20.01
N SER A 694 -4.35 34.05 -19.01
CA SER A 694 -5.42 35.06 -19.00
C SER A 694 -5.40 36.02 -17.80
N ARG A 695 -4.57 35.76 -16.79
CA ARG A 695 -4.52 36.52 -15.53
C ARG A 695 -3.10 36.57 -14.98
N THR A 696 -2.78 37.59 -14.19
CA THR A 696 -1.52 37.61 -13.45
C THR A 696 -1.58 36.70 -12.22
N ILE A 697 -0.43 36.30 -11.69
CA ILE A 697 -0.37 35.53 -10.44
C ILE A 697 -0.99 36.32 -9.27
N GLN A 698 -0.82 37.65 -9.26
CA GLN A 698 -1.41 38.54 -8.27
C GLN A 698 -2.94 38.52 -8.35
N ASP A 699 -3.50 38.55 -9.56
CA ASP A 699 -4.95 38.46 -9.74
C ASP A 699 -5.50 37.11 -9.29
N LEU A 700 -4.76 36.01 -9.54
CA LEU A 700 -5.15 34.68 -9.08
C LEU A 700 -5.09 34.57 -7.56
N VAL A 701 -4.04 35.06 -6.92
CA VAL A 701 -3.92 35.10 -5.45
C VAL A 701 -5.03 35.97 -4.85
N GLY A 702 -5.29 37.14 -5.44
CA GLY A 702 -6.40 38.02 -5.04
C GLY A 702 -7.76 37.33 -5.13
N LEU A 703 -8.02 36.60 -6.22
CA LEU A 703 -9.24 35.79 -6.36
C LEU A 703 -9.30 34.67 -5.31
N CYS A 704 -8.19 33.98 -5.04
CA CYS A 704 -8.16 32.94 -4.02
C CYS A 704 -8.48 33.50 -2.63
N ILE A 705 -7.96 34.69 -2.29
CA ILE A 705 -8.31 35.39 -1.05
C ILE A 705 -9.81 35.73 -1.04
N ASP A 706 -10.38 36.24 -2.13
CA ASP A 706 -11.81 36.56 -2.20
C ASP A 706 -12.70 35.33 -1.98
N LEU A 707 -12.38 34.22 -2.63
CA LEU A 707 -13.10 32.95 -2.48
C LEU A 707 -12.92 32.35 -1.08
N PHE A 708 -11.72 32.46 -0.50
CA PHE A 708 -11.45 32.06 0.87
C PHE A 708 -12.31 32.88 1.84
N MET A 709 -12.32 34.21 1.73
CA MET A 709 -13.10 35.09 2.60
C MET A 709 -14.62 34.86 2.45
N GLN A 710 -15.09 34.46 1.26
CA GLN A 710 -16.51 34.21 1.01
C GLN A 710 -16.99 32.84 1.53
N PHE A 711 -16.22 31.77 1.33
CA PHE A 711 -16.72 30.40 1.56
C PHE A 711 -16.04 29.66 2.71
N ILE A 712 -14.79 29.96 3.02
CA ILE A 712 -13.98 29.19 3.99
C ILE A 712 -13.82 29.98 5.30
N PHE A 713 -13.49 31.27 5.22
CA PHE A 713 -13.30 32.15 6.38
C PHE A 713 -14.50 32.19 7.34
N PRO A 714 -15.78 32.25 6.91
CA PRO A 714 -16.91 32.26 7.84
C PRO A 714 -16.94 31.02 8.76
N ASN A 715 -16.35 29.91 8.32
CA ASN A 715 -16.26 28.68 9.09
C ASN A 715 -15.05 28.60 10.02
N THR A 716 -13.97 29.29 9.66
CA THR A 716 -12.66 29.29 10.33
C THR A 716 -12.00 30.67 10.21
N PRO A 717 -12.43 31.66 11.01
CA PRO A 717 -11.89 33.01 10.96
C PRO A 717 -10.53 33.09 11.68
N VAL A 718 -9.48 32.57 11.02
CA VAL A 718 -8.15 32.35 11.63
C VAL A 718 -7.06 33.28 11.10
N CYS A 719 -7.41 34.30 10.33
CA CYS A 719 -6.46 35.21 9.70
C CYS A 719 -7.03 36.63 9.55
N HIS A 720 -6.15 37.62 9.50
CA HIS A 720 -6.50 39.02 9.27
C HIS A 720 -6.45 39.35 7.77
N GLU A 721 -7.59 39.74 7.18
CA GLU A 721 -7.74 40.00 5.73
C GLU A 721 -6.75 41.02 5.19
N PRO A 722 -6.56 42.20 5.83
CA PRO A 722 -5.62 43.20 5.34
C PRO A 722 -4.18 42.67 5.26
N THR A 723 -3.78 41.79 6.19
CA THR A 723 -2.44 41.18 6.18
C THR A 723 -2.26 40.25 4.97
N LEU A 724 -3.27 39.45 4.62
CA LEU A 724 -3.22 38.60 3.43
C LEU A 724 -3.14 39.43 2.15
N ARG A 725 -3.93 40.52 2.06
CA ARG A 725 -3.95 41.38 0.88
C ARG A 725 -2.65 42.15 0.70
N ALA A 726 -2.08 42.69 1.77
CA ALA A 726 -0.76 43.35 1.73
C ALA A 726 0.34 42.38 1.25
N GLY A 727 0.25 41.09 1.62
CA GLY A 727 1.22 40.08 1.21
C GLY A 727 1.23 39.75 -0.29
N ILE A 728 0.23 40.18 -1.08
CA ILE A 728 0.19 39.93 -2.54
C ILE A 728 1.42 40.53 -3.23
N GLU A 729 1.98 41.61 -2.69
CA GLU A 729 3.18 42.27 -3.22
C GLU A 729 4.40 41.34 -3.30
N VAL A 730 4.43 40.28 -2.48
CA VAL A 730 5.50 39.27 -2.50
C VAL A 730 5.59 38.54 -3.86
N PHE A 731 4.52 38.55 -4.67
CA PHE A 731 4.52 37.98 -6.01
C PHE A 731 4.96 38.96 -7.11
N GLN A 732 5.38 40.19 -6.78
CA GLN A 732 5.91 41.15 -7.76
C GLN A 732 7.35 40.81 -8.17
N ALA A 733 7.66 41.01 -9.45
CA ALA A 733 9.03 40.89 -9.97
C ALA A 733 9.83 42.15 -9.59
N ARG A 734 10.91 42.00 -8.81
CA ARG A 734 11.79 43.12 -8.42
C ARG A 734 12.62 43.60 -9.62
N LYS A 735 12.92 44.91 -9.67
CA LYS A 735 13.91 45.48 -10.60
C LYS A 735 15.30 45.34 -9.96
N SER A 736 16.33 45.13 -10.78
CA SER A 736 17.72 44.85 -10.37
C SER A 736 18.43 45.97 -9.58
N THR A 737 17.72 47.05 -9.21
CA THR A 737 18.26 48.21 -8.49
C THR A 737 17.85 48.28 -7.02
N ASP A 738 17.03 47.34 -6.53
CA ASP A 738 16.60 47.36 -5.13
C ASP A 738 17.71 46.76 -4.23
N THR A 739 18.17 47.56 -3.28
CA THR A 739 19.22 47.20 -2.31
C THR A 739 18.75 46.05 -1.41
N ILE A 740 19.69 45.15 -1.08
CA ILE A 740 19.52 43.86 -0.37
C ILE A 740 19.23 44.10 1.13
N GLN A 741 18.22 44.88 1.47
CA GLN A 741 17.86 45.15 2.87
C GLN A 741 16.46 44.68 3.26
N ASP A 742 15.55 44.48 2.31
CA ASP A 742 14.23 43.92 2.61
C ASP A 742 14.19 42.42 2.33
N SER A 743 14.42 41.65 3.41
CA SER A 743 14.04 40.24 3.48
C SER A 743 12.56 40.13 3.13
N ILE A 744 12.26 39.57 1.97
CA ILE A 744 10.90 39.10 1.71
C ILE A 744 10.58 38.10 2.82
N PRO A 745 9.48 38.25 3.59
CA PRO A 745 9.17 37.28 4.61
C PRO A 745 8.78 36.00 3.90
N ALA A 746 9.71 35.04 3.80
CA ALA A 746 9.49 33.70 3.25
C ALA A 746 8.17 33.11 3.82
N LYS A 747 7.88 33.42 5.09
CA LYS A 747 6.64 33.10 5.78
C LYS A 747 5.36 33.63 5.13
N THR A 748 5.36 34.88 4.65
CA THR A 748 4.22 35.48 3.93
C THR A 748 3.98 34.79 2.59
N PHE A 749 5.05 34.48 1.84
CA PHE A 749 4.94 33.69 0.60
C PHE A 749 4.37 32.29 0.88
N THR A 750 4.91 31.59 1.89
CA THR A 750 4.42 30.27 2.30
C THR A 750 2.95 30.29 2.68
N LEU A 751 2.52 31.31 3.44
CA LEU A 751 1.14 31.49 3.89
C LEU A 751 0.18 31.67 2.71
N LEU A 752 0.49 32.58 1.78
CA LEU A 752 -0.37 32.86 0.63
C LEU A 752 -0.40 31.70 -0.36
N THR A 753 0.71 31.00 -0.55
CA THR A 753 0.74 29.81 -1.40
C THR A 753 -0.03 28.64 -0.77
N ALA A 754 0.01 28.47 0.55
CA ALA A 754 -0.84 27.50 1.27
C ALA A 754 -2.34 27.83 1.14
N LEU A 755 -2.70 29.12 1.26
CA LEU A 755 -4.10 29.57 1.08
C LEU A 755 -4.60 29.28 -0.34
N CYS A 756 -3.80 29.62 -1.36
CA CYS A 756 -4.16 29.38 -2.74
C CYS A 756 -4.31 27.87 -3.01
N ALA A 757 -3.40 27.04 -2.48
CA ALA A 757 -3.51 25.59 -2.57
C ALA A 757 -4.82 25.06 -1.97
N LEU A 758 -5.20 25.54 -0.78
CA LEU A 758 -6.46 25.18 -0.12
C LEU A 758 -7.67 25.52 -0.99
N VAL A 759 -7.75 26.76 -1.49
CA VAL A 759 -8.90 27.24 -2.26
C VAL A 759 -9.01 26.54 -3.61
N LEU A 760 -7.89 26.42 -4.33
CA LEU A 760 -7.84 25.80 -5.65
C LEU A 760 -8.18 24.30 -5.60
N ALA A 761 -7.92 23.65 -4.46
CA ALA A 761 -8.29 22.25 -4.26
C ALA A 761 -9.80 22.01 -4.27
N VAL A 762 -10.61 23.01 -3.88
CA VAL A 762 -12.07 22.86 -3.67
C VAL A 762 -12.94 23.70 -4.60
N VAL A 763 -12.40 24.74 -5.22
CA VAL A 763 -13.14 25.61 -6.14
C VAL A 763 -13.74 24.83 -7.31
N PRO A 764 -14.92 25.17 -7.85
CA PRO A 764 -15.43 24.56 -9.08
C PRO A 764 -14.59 24.91 -10.31
N ASP A 765 -14.44 23.96 -11.25
CA ASP A 765 -13.73 24.17 -12.52
C ASP A 765 -14.35 25.29 -13.38
N SER A 766 -15.64 25.57 -13.20
CA SER A 766 -16.34 26.67 -13.88
C SER A 766 -15.84 28.07 -13.48
N ARG A 767 -15.12 28.20 -12.36
CA ARG A 767 -14.58 29.48 -11.86
C ARG A 767 -13.10 29.64 -12.14
N ILE A 768 -12.33 28.55 -12.09
CA ILE A 768 -10.89 28.53 -12.33
C ILE A 768 -10.52 27.27 -13.12
N ASP A 769 -10.07 27.47 -14.36
CA ASP A 769 -9.56 26.39 -15.20
C ASP A 769 -8.27 25.80 -14.62
N GLN A 770 -8.05 24.49 -14.80
CA GLN A 770 -6.84 23.78 -14.34
C GLN A 770 -6.58 23.89 -12.83
N ARG A 771 -7.62 24.13 -12.02
CA ARG A 771 -7.50 24.33 -10.55
C ARG A 771 -6.70 23.23 -9.84
N ALA A 772 -6.80 21.97 -10.27
CA ALA A 772 -6.15 20.84 -9.60
C ALA A 772 -4.63 20.89 -9.80
N THR A 773 -4.18 21.19 -11.02
CA THR A 773 -2.77 21.42 -11.33
C THR A 773 -2.25 22.63 -10.57
N LEU A 774 -2.99 23.75 -10.61
CA LEU A 774 -2.63 24.97 -9.89
C LEU A 774 -2.53 24.72 -8.38
N ALA A 775 -3.50 24.02 -7.78
CA ALA A 775 -3.49 23.69 -6.36
C ALA A 775 -2.21 22.93 -5.96
N LEU A 776 -1.76 22.00 -6.81
CA LEU A 776 -0.54 21.22 -6.57
C LEU A 776 0.72 22.08 -6.70
N GLU A 777 0.79 22.98 -7.68
CA GLU A 777 1.93 23.91 -7.83
C GLU A 777 2.04 24.87 -6.64
N PHE A 778 0.91 25.46 -6.21
CA PHE A 778 0.87 26.29 -5.01
C PHE A 778 1.23 25.52 -3.73
N LEU A 779 0.77 24.26 -3.59
CA LEU A 779 1.11 23.41 -2.45
C LEU A 779 2.60 23.07 -2.41
N ARG A 780 3.20 22.75 -3.56
CA ARG A 780 4.64 22.49 -3.69
C ARG A 780 5.46 23.73 -3.34
N ALA A 781 5.09 24.89 -3.87
CA ALA A 781 5.78 26.15 -3.58
C ALA A 781 5.72 26.50 -2.08
N SER A 782 4.56 26.30 -1.45
CA SER A 782 4.38 26.51 -0.01
C SER A 782 5.29 25.58 0.81
N ARG A 783 5.30 24.28 0.50
CA ARG A 783 6.15 23.31 1.22
C ARG A 783 7.64 23.58 1.02
N ALA A 784 8.05 23.87 -0.22
CA ALA A 784 9.44 24.19 -0.54
C ALA A 784 9.91 25.44 0.23
N MET A 785 9.09 26.49 0.27
CA MET A 785 9.40 27.70 1.01
C MET A 785 9.48 27.45 2.52
N LEU A 786 8.54 26.68 3.10
CA LEU A 786 8.56 26.31 4.52
C LEU A 786 9.86 25.61 4.93
N LEU A 787 10.39 24.72 4.08
CA LEU A 787 11.62 23.99 4.36
C LEU A 787 12.84 24.91 4.52
N THR A 788 12.86 26.08 3.86
CA THR A 788 13.98 27.04 3.97
C THR A 788 14.13 27.68 5.34
N TYR A 789 13.05 27.70 6.14
CA TYR A 789 13.05 28.31 7.48
C TYR A 789 12.40 27.39 8.53
N LEU A 790 12.28 26.08 8.24
CA LEU A 790 11.54 25.14 9.09
C LEU A 790 12.07 25.08 10.51
N GLU A 791 13.39 24.98 10.68
CA GLU A 791 14.02 24.90 12.01
C GLU A 791 13.70 26.17 12.83
N HIS A 792 13.84 27.35 12.22
CA HIS A 792 13.52 28.62 12.85
C HIS A 792 12.03 28.75 13.19
N ASP A 793 11.14 28.29 12.30
CA ASP A 793 9.69 28.25 12.54
C ASP A 793 9.31 27.31 13.68
N LEU A 794 9.99 26.16 13.80
CA LEU A 794 9.79 25.23 14.90
C LEU A 794 10.32 25.79 16.22
N GLU A 795 11.42 26.54 16.22
CA GLU A 795 11.96 27.20 17.42
C GLU A 795 11.09 28.38 17.88
N HIS A 796 10.57 29.16 16.92
CA HIS A 796 9.82 30.39 17.13
C HIS A 796 8.46 30.36 16.41
N PRO A 797 7.54 29.44 16.77
CA PRO A 797 6.25 29.35 16.10
C PRO A 797 5.38 30.57 16.40
N ASP A 798 4.49 30.90 15.47
CA ASP A 798 3.42 31.88 15.66
C ASP A 798 2.13 31.38 15.00
N TRP A 799 1.12 32.25 14.92
CA TRP A 799 -0.17 31.91 14.32
C TRP A 799 -0.06 31.47 12.84
N THR A 800 0.87 32.04 12.08
CA THR A 800 1.07 31.66 10.66
C THR A 800 1.65 30.27 10.54
N SER A 801 2.52 29.85 11.47
CA SER A 801 3.10 28.49 11.52
C SER A 801 2.01 27.42 11.63
N LEU A 802 0.94 27.71 12.39
CA LEU A 802 -0.22 26.83 12.54
C LEU A 802 -1.09 26.82 11.28
N VAL A 803 -1.46 28.01 10.83
CA VAL A 803 -2.40 28.20 9.71
C VAL A 803 -1.83 27.62 8.42
N ILE A 804 -0.53 27.79 8.16
CA ILE A 804 0.18 27.17 7.02
C ILE A 804 -0.02 25.65 7.02
N ARG A 805 0.23 24.98 8.14
CA ARG A 805 0.14 23.51 8.24
C ARG A 805 -1.29 23.01 8.17
N VAL A 806 -2.25 23.73 8.74
CA VAL A 806 -3.69 23.42 8.62
C VAL A 806 -4.18 23.56 7.17
N TRP A 807 -3.76 24.61 6.47
CA TRP A 807 -4.11 24.83 5.07
C TRP A 807 -3.40 23.84 4.13
N GLN A 808 -2.12 23.53 4.37
CA GLN A 808 -1.41 22.47 3.66
C GLN A 808 -2.08 21.11 3.86
N SER A 809 -2.43 20.75 5.10
CA SER A 809 -3.18 19.54 5.43
C SER A 809 -4.50 19.45 4.65
N SER A 810 -5.30 20.52 4.70
CA SER A 810 -6.61 20.57 4.04
C SER A 810 -6.47 20.54 2.51
N ALA A 811 -5.48 21.25 1.94
CA ALA A 811 -5.17 21.19 0.51
C ALA A 811 -4.76 19.78 0.09
N THR A 812 -3.89 19.12 0.86
CA THR A 812 -3.47 17.72 0.61
C THR A 812 -4.66 16.78 0.60
N GLN A 813 -5.53 16.88 1.61
CA GLN A 813 -6.72 16.04 1.69
C GLN A 813 -7.64 16.26 0.48
N ASN A 814 -7.88 17.51 0.10
CA ASN A 814 -8.78 17.85 -1.00
C ASN A 814 -8.20 17.55 -2.39
N VAL A 815 -6.89 17.62 -2.58
CA VAL A 815 -6.23 17.31 -3.86
C VAL A 815 -6.06 15.81 -4.05
N THR A 816 -5.75 15.07 -2.98
CA THR A 816 -5.31 13.67 -3.10
C THR A 816 -6.29 12.65 -2.56
N GLY A 817 -7.28 13.06 -1.76
CA GLY A 817 -8.15 12.13 -1.02
C GLY A 817 -7.45 11.40 0.14
N ARG A 818 -6.13 11.58 0.32
CA ARG A 818 -5.31 10.83 1.28
C ARG A 818 -5.36 11.44 2.67
N ASN A 819 -5.92 10.70 3.62
CA ASN A 819 -6.01 11.12 5.02
C ASN A 819 -4.66 11.04 5.76
N GLY A 820 -3.82 10.03 5.48
CA GLY A 820 -2.56 9.82 6.21
C GLY A 820 -1.57 10.98 6.10
N GLU A 821 -1.28 11.44 4.87
CA GLU A 821 -0.39 12.58 4.63
C GLU A 821 -0.98 13.89 5.18
N ALA A 822 -2.28 14.12 4.96
CA ALA A 822 -2.98 15.29 5.50
C ALA A 822 -2.92 15.34 7.04
N TYR A 823 -3.09 14.20 7.71
CA TYR A 823 -3.07 14.11 9.18
C TYR A 823 -1.67 14.33 9.77
N HIS A 824 -0.60 14.07 9.01
CA HIS A 824 0.75 14.41 9.45
C HIS A 824 0.92 15.93 9.63
N TYR A 825 0.61 16.72 8.61
CA TYR A 825 0.67 18.20 8.67
C TYR A 825 -0.26 18.76 9.75
N TYR A 826 -1.45 18.16 9.91
CA TYR A 826 -2.37 18.55 10.98
C TYR A 826 -1.81 18.24 12.38
N SER A 827 -1.14 17.10 12.55
CA SER A 827 -0.52 16.71 13.81
C SER A 827 0.62 17.66 14.19
N GLU A 828 1.43 18.10 13.21
CA GLU A 828 2.42 19.15 13.44
C GLU A 828 1.78 20.45 13.94
N ALA A 829 0.69 20.90 13.31
CA ALA A 829 -0.06 22.07 13.77
C ALA A 829 -0.59 21.88 15.21
N SER A 830 -1.07 20.68 15.54
CA SER A 830 -1.58 20.34 16.88
C SER A 830 -0.49 20.42 17.96
N ILE A 831 0.71 19.92 17.66
CA ILE A 831 1.87 20.00 18.55
C ILE A 831 2.33 21.45 18.72
N LEU A 832 2.37 22.24 17.65
CA LEU A 832 2.70 23.66 17.72
C LEU A 832 1.67 24.45 18.54
N ALA A 833 0.38 24.12 18.45
CA ALA A 833 -0.66 24.75 19.27
C ALA A 833 -0.49 24.44 20.76
N LEU A 834 -0.08 23.23 21.12
CA LEU A 834 0.29 22.86 22.48
C LEU A 834 1.51 23.66 22.97
N ARG A 835 2.54 23.82 22.12
CA ARG A 835 3.75 24.60 22.44
C ARG A 835 3.45 26.09 22.65
N LEU A 836 2.56 26.66 21.84
CA LEU A 836 2.09 28.04 21.96
C LEU A 836 1.10 28.26 23.11
N ARG A 837 0.71 27.19 23.80
CA ARG A 837 -0.29 27.21 24.87
C ARG A 837 -1.64 27.81 24.47
N LEU A 838 -2.02 27.64 23.20
CA LEU A 838 -3.31 28.12 22.66
C LEU A 838 -4.52 27.36 23.24
N TYR A 839 -4.29 26.35 24.07
CA TYR A 839 -5.31 25.79 24.96
C TYR A 839 -5.79 26.80 26.04
N ARG A 840 -5.16 27.98 26.14
CA ARG A 840 -5.66 29.14 26.87
C ARG A 840 -6.38 30.19 25.99
N GLU A 841 -6.08 30.29 24.68
CA GLU A 841 -6.56 31.38 23.80
C GLU A 841 -6.80 30.98 22.33
N GLU A 842 -7.65 29.97 22.08
CA GLU A 842 -8.40 29.74 20.82
C GLU A 842 -7.84 28.88 19.65
N SER A 843 -8.82 28.24 18.97
CA SER A 843 -8.94 27.83 17.54
C SER A 843 -8.61 26.39 17.07
N LEU A 844 -7.55 25.70 17.51
CA LEU A 844 -7.21 24.36 16.95
C LEU A 844 -7.97 23.18 17.58
N TYR A 845 -8.70 23.44 18.66
CA TYR A 845 -9.38 22.45 19.49
C TYR A 845 -10.56 21.74 18.79
N LEU A 846 -11.08 22.29 17.68
CA LEU A 846 -12.25 21.76 16.99
C LEU A 846 -11.98 20.49 16.18
N SER A 847 -10.82 20.42 15.52
CA SER A 847 -10.50 19.29 14.64
C SER A 847 -9.87 18.14 15.43
N ASP A 848 -9.19 18.37 16.55
CA ASP A 848 -8.78 17.27 17.43
C ASP A 848 -9.99 16.56 18.10
N LYS A 849 -11.06 17.32 18.37
CA LYS A 849 -12.35 16.76 18.79
C LYS A 849 -13.00 15.86 17.74
N SER A 850 -12.78 16.14 16.45
CA SER A 850 -13.28 15.24 15.42
C SER A 850 -12.63 13.87 15.53
N ALA A 851 -11.35 13.78 15.88
CA ALA A 851 -10.66 12.51 16.11
C ALA A 851 -11.35 11.67 17.20
N VAL A 852 -11.80 12.30 18.28
CA VAL A 852 -12.53 11.62 19.39
C VAL A 852 -13.90 11.08 18.95
N VAL A 853 -14.62 11.79 18.08
CA VAL A 853 -15.97 11.41 17.63
C VAL A 853 -15.97 10.48 16.41
N LEU A 854 -14.96 10.62 15.56
CA LEU A 854 -14.82 9.85 14.33
C LEU A 854 -13.99 8.58 14.55
N ASP A 855 -13.16 8.52 15.60
CA ASP A 855 -12.20 7.45 15.89
C ASP A 855 -11.28 7.13 14.69
N ASP A 856 -11.02 8.16 13.87
CA ASP A 856 -10.28 8.05 12.60
C ASP A 856 -8.79 8.35 12.76
N ARG A 857 -8.38 8.89 13.92
CA ARG A 857 -7.00 9.18 14.31
C ARG A 857 -6.89 9.39 15.82
N CYS A 858 -5.66 9.41 16.33
CA CYS A 858 -5.41 9.71 17.74
C CYS A 858 -5.66 11.20 18.05
N SER A 859 -6.38 11.48 19.14
CA SER A 859 -6.55 12.84 19.68
C SER A 859 -5.31 13.24 20.48
N LEU A 860 -4.68 14.34 20.08
CA LEU A 860 -3.43 14.84 20.68
C LEU A 860 -3.69 15.89 21.78
N ILE A 861 -4.83 16.58 21.73
CA ILE A 861 -5.22 17.67 22.62
C ILE A 861 -6.38 17.19 23.50
N THR A 862 -6.06 16.41 24.53
CA THR A 862 -7.05 15.93 25.53
C THR A 862 -6.92 16.71 26.83
N GLU A 863 -8.04 16.90 27.55
CA GLU A 863 -8.07 17.64 28.82
C GLU A 863 -7.12 17.06 29.89
N ARG A 864 -6.75 15.78 29.78
CA ARG A 864 -5.81 15.08 30.66
C ARG A 864 -4.34 15.50 30.50
N VAL A 865 -4.00 16.19 29.41
CA VAL A 865 -2.62 16.64 29.11
C VAL A 865 -2.33 18.00 29.75
N PHE A 866 -3.33 18.67 30.34
CA PHE A 866 -3.17 20.00 30.94
C PHE A 866 -2.96 19.89 32.46
N GLU A 867 -1.96 20.62 32.98
CA GLU A 867 -1.67 20.73 34.42
C GLU A 867 -2.68 21.62 35.19
N GLY A 868 -3.70 22.18 34.52
CA GLY A 868 -4.75 23.02 35.13
C GLY A 868 -6.01 23.13 34.25
N GLU A 869 -7.07 23.76 34.78
CA GLU A 869 -8.33 23.95 34.04
C GLU A 869 -8.15 24.75 32.75
N LEU A 870 -8.96 24.41 31.74
CA LEU A 870 -8.97 25.05 30.43
C LEU A 870 -9.59 26.46 30.54
N THR A 871 -8.78 27.47 30.86
CA THR A 871 -9.21 28.88 30.92
C THR A 871 -9.33 29.45 29.51
N LEU A 872 -10.37 29.05 28.77
CA LEU A 872 -10.65 29.59 27.45
C LEU A 872 -11.31 30.97 27.56
N LEU A 873 -10.71 31.98 26.95
CA LEU A 873 -11.46 33.19 26.57
C LEU A 873 -12.39 32.81 25.40
N GLU A 874 -13.69 32.67 25.67
CA GLU A 874 -14.68 32.36 24.61
C GLU A 874 -14.88 33.53 23.62
N ARG A 875 -14.37 34.73 23.95
CA ARG A 875 -14.32 35.92 23.07
C ARG A 875 -12.95 36.59 23.20
N GLY A 876 -12.28 36.81 22.06
CA GLY A 876 -11.07 37.63 21.99
C GLY A 876 -11.33 39.10 22.31
N SER A 877 -10.26 39.89 22.50
CA SER A 877 -10.35 41.33 22.72
C SER A 877 -10.97 42.05 21.49
N PRO A 878 -11.94 42.95 21.69
CA PRO A 878 -12.72 43.59 20.60
C PRO A 878 -11.95 44.65 19.79
N GLU A 879 -10.62 44.71 19.88
CA GLU A 879 -9.87 45.90 19.47
C GLU A 879 -9.48 45.94 17.98
N MET A 880 -9.56 44.84 17.24
CA MET A 880 -9.22 44.82 15.81
C MET A 880 -10.11 43.86 15.00
N PRO A 881 -10.89 44.35 14.01
CA PRO A 881 -11.65 43.48 13.11
C PRO A 881 -10.75 42.60 12.25
N LEU A 882 -11.17 41.37 11.96
CA LEU A 882 -10.42 40.46 11.09
C LEU A 882 -10.64 40.77 9.60
N LEU A 883 -11.82 41.29 9.25
CA LEU A 883 -12.18 41.72 7.90
C LEU A 883 -11.58 43.08 7.52
N ASP A 884 -11.32 43.27 6.23
CA ASP A 884 -10.82 44.55 5.69
C ASP A 884 -11.96 45.57 5.56
N MET A 885 -12.03 46.49 6.53
CA MET A 885 -13.05 47.54 6.59
C MET A 885 -12.99 48.57 5.45
N ALA A 886 -11.93 48.58 4.63
CA ALA A 886 -11.88 49.39 3.42
C ALA A 886 -12.76 48.81 2.28
N ARG A 887 -13.18 47.54 2.38
CA ARG A 887 -14.01 46.88 1.37
C ARG A 887 -15.50 47.13 1.63
N LYS A 888 -16.23 47.48 0.56
CA LYS A 888 -17.67 47.82 0.63
C LYS A 888 -18.55 46.69 1.17
N GLN A 889 -18.15 45.43 0.95
CA GLN A 889 -18.86 44.25 1.42
C GLN A 889 -18.55 43.86 2.88
N CYS A 890 -17.55 44.48 3.51
CA CYS A 890 -17.14 44.17 4.88
C CYS A 890 -17.73 45.19 5.84
N SER A 891 -18.18 44.74 7.01
CA SER A 891 -18.67 45.61 8.07
C SER A 891 -18.33 45.01 9.45
N PRO A 892 -18.24 45.83 10.51
CA PRO A 892 -18.02 45.32 11.87
C PRO A 892 -19.12 44.34 12.31
N ILE A 893 -20.35 44.54 11.83
CA ILE A 893 -21.49 43.65 12.08
C ILE A 893 -21.25 42.28 11.44
N LEU A 894 -20.78 42.24 10.19
CA LEU A 894 -20.48 40.99 9.50
C LEU A 894 -19.34 40.22 10.20
N ASP A 895 -18.29 40.93 10.61
CA ASP A 895 -17.16 40.37 11.37
C ASP A 895 -17.65 39.71 12.67
N SER A 896 -18.48 40.40 13.45
CA SER A 896 -19.12 39.86 14.67
C SER A 896 -19.96 38.62 14.37
N ARG A 897 -20.80 38.65 13.31
CA ARG A 897 -21.65 37.52 12.92
C ARG A 897 -20.84 36.28 12.56
N PHE A 898 -19.69 36.44 11.88
CA PHE A 898 -18.80 35.32 11.57
C PHE A 898 -18.19 34.71 12.84
N GLN A 899 -17.74 35.55 13.77
CA GLN A 899 -17.25 35.08 15.06
C GLN A 899 -18.35 34.32 15.81
N GLU A 900 -19.55 34.89 15.93
CA GLU A 900 -20.70 34.26 16.62
C GLU A 900 -21.08 32.89 16.04
N GLY A 901 -21.15 32.75 14.71
CA GLY A 901 -21.41 31.46 14.08
C GLY A 901 -20.25 30.45 14.27
N HIS A 902 -19.00 30.91 14.24
CA HIS A 902 -17.85 30.06 14.56
C HIS A 902 -17.88 29.59 16.02
N LEU A 903 -18.23 30.46 16.98
CA LEU A 903 -18.42 30.12 18.39
C LEU A 903 -19.46 29.00 18.56
N LEU A 904 -20.62 29.14 17.93
CA LEU A 904 -21.67 28.13 17.97
C LEU A 904 -21.17 26.76 17.45
N LYS A 905 -20.45 26.76 16.32
CA LYS A 905 -19.83 25.53 15.78
C LYS A 905 -18.89 24.89 16.80
N ARG A 906 -18.07 25.68 17.49
CA ARG A 906 -17.15 25.18 18.54
C ARG A 906 -17.91 24.57 19.71
N GLN A 907 -18.97 25.23 20.17
CA GLN A 907 -19.79 24.73 21.27
C GLN A 907 -20.49 23.41 20.92
N ILE A 908 -21.00 23.26 19.70
CA ILE A 908 -21.63 22.01 19.23
C ILE A 908 -20.66 20.83 19.31
N TRP A 909 -19.45 20.97 18.76
CA TRP A 909 -18.43 19.91 18.81
C TRP A 909 -17.92 19.65 20.23
N ARG A 910 -17.78 20.69 21.06
CA ARG A 910 -17.40 20.54 22.48
C ARG A 910 -18.41 19.71 23.25
N ASN A 911 -19.67 20.10 23.18
CA ASN A 911 -20.73 19.41 23.91
C ASN A 911 -20.90 17.97 23.41
N ALA A 912 -20.77 17.72 22.10
CA ALA A 912 -20.81 16.35 21.56
C ALA A 912 -19.68 15.46 22.09
N VAL A 913 -18.44 15.95 22.14
CA VAL A 913 -17.31 15.19 22.69
C VAL A 913 -17.49 14.93 24.18
N ASN A 914 -17.85 15.95 24.95
CA ASN A 914 -18.08 15.82 26.39
C ASN A 914 -19.20 14.82 26.67
N LEU A 915 -20.27 14.86 25.87
CA LEU A 915 -21.37 13.90 25.96
C LEU A 915 -20.92 12.47 25.65
N ILE A 916 -20.19 12.24 24.55
CA ILE A 916 -19.66 10.92 24.18
C ILE A 916 -18.74 10.37 25.28
N MET A 917 -17.87 11.21 25.84
CA MET A 917 -17.01 10.82 26.95
C MET A 917 -17.80 10.49 28.22
N SER A 918 -18.89 11.22 28.48
CA SER A 918 -19.77 10.96 29.64
C SER A 918 -20.58 9.68 29.46
N ILE A 919 -21.08 9.40 28.24
CA ILE A 919 -21.74 8.12 27.92
C ILE A 919 -20.77 6.95 28.17
N LYS A 920 -19.53 7.05 27.71
CA LYS A 920 -18.48 6.04 27.98
C LYS A 920 -18.22 5.87 29.48
N ALA A 921 -18.25 6.96 30.24
CA ALA A 921 -18.06 6.94 31.70
C ALA A 921 -19.21 6.27 32.47
N ILE A 922 -20.44 6.20 31.92
CA ILE A 922 -21.54 5.41 32.51
C ILE A 922 -21.14 3.92 32.56
N GLY A 923 -20.56 3.38 31.48
CA GLY A 923 -20.09 1.99 31.43
C GLY A 923 -19.00 1.67 32.45
N GLU A 924 -18.28 2.69 32.92
CA GLU A 924 -17.24 2.58 33.96
C GLU A 924 -17.78 2.84 35.39
N GLY A 925 -19.08 3.12 35.54
CA GLY A 925 -19.72 3.44 36.83
C GLY A 925 -19.35 4.82 37.39
N LYS A 926 -18.89 5.75 36.53
CA LYS A 926 -18.36 7.07 36.92
C LYS A 926 -19.31 8.24 36.64
N ALA A 927 -20.43 8.02 35.96
CA ALA A 927 -21.43 9.03 35.63
C ALA A 927 -22.85 8.47 35.74
N SER A 928 -23.83 9.31 36.08
CA SER A 928 -25.25 8.95 36.12
C SER A 928 -25.92 9.14 34.77
N GLU A 929 -26.92 8.29 34.43
CA GLU A 929 -27.72 8.45 33.21
C GLU A 929 -28.50 9.78 33.20
N ASP A 930 -28.93 10.27 34.37
CA ASP A 930 -29.61 11.56 34.52
C ASP A 930 -28.70 12.74 34.14
N ASP A 931 -27.43 12.72 34.58
CA ASP A 931 -26.44 13.76 34.28
C ASP A 931 -26.11 13.78 32.77
N VAL A 932 -25.99 12.61 32.17
CA VAL A 932 -25.73 12.46 30.72
C VAL A 932 -26.95 12.86 29.89
N THR A 933 -28.16 12.60 30.39
CA THR A 933 -29.41 13.08 29.77
C THR A 933 -29.46 14.61 29.78
N SER A 934 -29.07 15.26 30.89
CA SER A 934 -28.94 16.72 30.94
C SER A 934 -27.93 17.23 29.90
N CYS A 935 -26.74 16.62 29.79
CA CYS A 935 -25.75 16.97 28.78
C CYS A 935 -26.26 16.80 27.34
N TYR A 936 -27.11 15.79 27.08
CA TYR A 936 -27.74 15.60 25.77
C TYR A 936 -28.79 16.69 25.48
N LEU A 937 -29.59 17.08 26.46
CA LEU A 937 -30.52 18.20 26.33
C LEU A 937 -29.77 19.50 26.03
N ASP A 938 -28.68 19.78 26.75
CA ASP A 938 -27.81 20.93 26.51
C ASP A 938 -27.24 20.93 25.09
N PHE A 939 -26.74 19.78 24.61
CA PHE A 939 -26.26 19.64 23.23
C PHE A 939 -27.35 19.94 22.21
N THR A 940 -28.57 19.43 22.40
CA THR A 940 -29.67 19.69 21.47
C THR A 940 -30.18 21.12 21.54
N GLY A 941 -30.17 21.74 22.72
CA GLY A 941 -30.63 23.11 22.96
C GLY A 941 -29.72 24.18 22.34
N LEU A 942 -28.47 23.85 21.98
CA LEU A 942 -27.58 24.77 21.26
C LEU A 942 -28.18 25.27 19.94
N ILE A 943 -29.01 24.46 19.28
CA ILE A 943 -29.66 24.85 18.02
C ILE A 943 -30.96 25.65 18.24
N ASP A 944 -31.50 25.69 19.45
CA ASP A 944 -32.69 26.51 19.74
C ASP A 944 -32.33 28.00 19.75
N SER A 945 -31.07 28.33 20.01
CA SER A 945 -30.51 29.68 19.95
C SER A 945 -29.82 29.97 18.60
N PHE A 946 -30.22 29.29 17.53
CA PHE A 946 -29.59 29.46 16.22
C PHE A 946 -29.75 30.91 15.71
N PRO A 947 -28.66 31.59 15.34
CA PRO A 947 -28.74 32.99 14.92
C PRO A 947 -29.66 33.21 13.73
N GLN A 948 -30.45 34.30 13.75
CA GLN A 948 -31.48 34.56 12.74
C GLN A 948 -30.92 34.63 11.30
N TRP A 949 -29.72 35.19 11.12
CA TRP A 949 -29.05 35.26 9.81
C TRP A 949 -28.57 33.91 9.29
N LEU A 950 -28.35 32.93 10.17
CA LEU A 950 -28.09 31.55 9.76
C LEU A 950 -29.39 30.76 9.60
N TRP A 951 -30.45 31.09 10.34
CA TRP A 951 -31.76 30.44 10.24
C TRP A 951 -32.36 30.60 8.84
N ASN A 952 -32.31 31.81 8.29
CA ASN A 952 -32.75 32.09 6.92
C ASN A 952 -31.80 33.07 6.21
N PRO A 953 -30.72 32.55 5.60
CA PRO A 953 -29.70 33.37 4.94
C PRO A 953 -30.24 34.29 3.82
N ASN A 954 -31.40 33.96 3.24
CA ASN A 954 -31.98 34.68 2.10
C ASN A 954 -32.75 35.96 2.50
N TYR A 955 -33.11 36.12 3.79
CA TYR A 955 -34.00 37.18 4.24
C TYR A 955 -33.36 38.19 5.21
N TYR A 956 -32.15 37.90 5.72
CA TYR A 956 -31.48 38.73 6.72
C TYR A 956 -30.38 39.59 6.10
N LEU A 957 -30.81 40.58 5.31
CA LEU A 957 -29.96 41.60 4.72
C LEU A 957 -30.41 42.95 5.29
N ASP A 958 -29.48 43.69 5.91
CA ASP A 958 -29.76 45.00 6.52
C ASP A 958 -30.44 45.94 5.49
N GLU A 959 -31.27 46.89 5.97
CA GLU A 959 -32.04 47.82 5.13
C GLU A 959 -31.12 48.66 4.20
N ARG A 960 -30.85 48.12 2.99
CA ARG A 960 -29.97 48.56 1.87
C ARG A 960 -28.47 48.27 2.09
N PRO A 961 -27.67 47.83 1.06
CA PRO A 961 -27.60 48.39 -0.31
C PRO A 961 -27.26 47.37 -1.45
N ASP A 962 -27.22 47.84 -2.70
CA ASP A 962 -26.62 47.24 -3.93
C ASP A 962 -26.66 45.68 -4.08
N ASN A 963 -27.34 45.16 -5.12
CA ASN A 963 -27.63 43.72 -5.30
C ASN A 963 -26.42 42.79 -5.10
N GLY A 964 -25.19 43.22 -5.44
CA GLY A 964 -23.99 42.40 -5.30
C GLY A 964 -23.45 42.20 -3.87
N ILE A 965 -23.70 43.12 -2.93
CA ILE A 965 -23.25 42.97 -1.53
C ILE A 965 -24.16 41.96 -0.81
N SER A 966 -25.45 42.05 -1.10
CA SER A 966 -26.47 41.13 -0.58
C SER A 966 -26.16 39.68 -0.96
N GLU A 967 -25.82 39.43 -2.23
CA GLU A 967 -25.45 38.10 -2.72
C GLU A 967 -24.15 37.57 -2.07
N TYR A 968 -23.21 38.46 -1.75
CA TYR A 968 -21.98 38.08 -1.05
C TYR A 968 -22.27 37.61 0.37
N HIS A 969 -23.04 38.38 1.16
CA HIS A 969 -23.40 38.01 2.53
C HIS A 969 -24.23 36.73 2.59
N GLU A 970 -25.21 36.58 1.68
CA GLU A 970 -26.02 35.38 1.55
C GLU A 970 -25.16 34.12 1.41
N LYS A 971 -24.16 34.14 0.51
CA LYS A 971 -23.24 33.02 0.30
C LYS A 971 -22.39 32.72 1.54
N CYS A 972 -21.90 33.74 2.23
CA CYS A 972 -21.14 33.56 3.46
C CYS A 972 -21.98 32.89 4.56
N PHE A 973 -23.24 33.32 4.73
CA PHE A 973 -24.17 32.74 5.71
C PHE A 973 -24.59 31.32 5.34
N TRP A 974 -24.81 31.02 4.05
CA TRP A 974 -25.05 29.64 3.60
C TRP A 974 -23.86 28.72 3.82
N ALA A 975 -22.64 29.19 3.55
CA ALA A 975 -21.42 28.42 3.80
C ALA A 975 -21.23 28.12 5.29
N GLN A 976 -21.56 29.07 6.17
CA GLN A 976 -21.48 28.88 7.62
C GLN A 976 -22.61 27.96 8.14
N ARG A 977 -23.86 28.20 7.73
CA ARG A 977 -25.03 27.40 8.13
C ARG A 977 -24.85 25.93 7.77
N SER A 978 -24.58 25.63 6.50
CA SER A 978 -24.48 24.27 6.01
C SER A 978 -23.39 23.49 6.75
N SER A 979 -22.23 24.10 7.01
CA SER A 979 -21.16 23.46 7.78
C SER A 979 -21.56 23.15 9.23
N ILE A 980 -22.28 24.07 9.90
CA ILE A 980 -22.75 23.88 11.27
C ILE A 980 -23.81 22.79 11.35
N MET A 981 -24.87 22.89 10.54
CA MET A 981 -26.01 21.97 10.58
C MET A 981 -25.61 20.55 10.19
N MET A 982 -24.80 20.40 9.14
CA MET A 982 -24.28 19.08 8.74
C MET A 982 -23.41 18.47 9.83
N SER A 983 -22.59 19.26 10.51
CA SER A 983 -21.81 18.80 11.66
C SER A 983 -22.72 18.36 12.80
N PHE A 984 -23.72 19.16 13.16
CA PHE A 984 -24.68 18.86 14.24
C PHE A 984 -25.40 17.52 14.01
N HIS A 985 -25.97 17.30 12.83
CA HIS A 985 -26.66 16.04 12.53
C HIS A 985 -25.72 14.83 12.47
N THR A 986 -24.51 14.99 11.95
CA THR A 986 -23.49 13.91 11.96
C THR A 986 -23.08 13.54 13.38
N LEU A 987 -22.88 14.55 14.24
CA LEU A 987 -22.58 14.37 15.67
C LEU A 987 -23.74 13.68 16.39
N LYS A 988 -24.98 14.06 16.10
CA LYS A 988 -26.18 13.45 16.68
C LYS A 988 -26.29 11.96 16.33
N LEU A 989 -25.91 11.54 15.12
CA LEU A 989 -25.79 10.12 14.75
C LEU A 989 -24.67 9.40 15.53
N ALA A 990 -23.51 10.05 15.71
CA ALA A 990 -22.40 9.47 16.47
C ALA A 990 -22.75 9.30 17.97
N ILE A 991 -23.45 10.27 18.56
CA ILE A 991 -23.99 10.20 19.92
C ILE A 991 -24.99 9.05 20.03
N LEU A 992 -25.96 8.96 19.10
CA LEU A 992 -26.92 7.86 19.07
C LEU A 992 -26.22 6.50 19.03
N ARG A 993 -25.23 6.34 18.15
CA ARG A 993 -24.46 5.10 18.07
C ARG A 993 -23.75 4.78 19.39
N THR A 994 -23.12 5.79 20.00
CA THR A 994 -22.43 5.62 21.28
C THR A 994 -23.39 5.19 22.40
N CYS A 995 -24.60 5.76 22.46
CA CYS A 995 -25.64 5.35 23.40
C CYS A 995 -26.06 3.89 23.19
N LEU A 996 -26.21 3.46 21.93
CA LEU A 996 -26.54 2.07 21.60
C LEU A 996 -25.42 1.10 21.98
N ASP A 997 -24.17 1.45 21.68
CA ASP A 997 -23.00 0.62 21.99
C ASP A 997 -22.80 0.44 23.52
N HIS A 998 -23.22 1.41 24.34
CA HIS A 998 -23.16 1.37 25.81
C HIS A 998 -24.49 1.00 26.48
N ASN A 999 -25.50 0.58 25.69
CA ASN A 999 -26.81 0.15 26.17
C ASN A 999 -27.56 1.20 27.04
N VAL A 1000 -27.47 2.47 26.67
CA VAL A 1000 -28.16 3.61 27.32
C VAL A 1000 -28.99 4.45 26.33
N PRO A 1001 -29.91 3.85 25.55
CA PRO A 1001 -30.77 4.60 24.62
C PRO A 1001 -31.72 5.57 25.34
N GLY A 1002 -31.97 5.36 26.64
CA GLY A 1002 -32.78 6.22 27.50
C GLY A 1002 -32.29 7.68 27.57
N VAL A 1003 -30.98 7.92 27.45
CA VAL A 1003 -30.37 9.26 27.34
C VAL A 1003 -31.00 10.10 26.23
N MET A 1004 -31.41 9.47 25.13
CA MET A 1004 -32.07 10.14 24.00
C MET A 1004 -33.60 10.03 24.02
N GLY A 1005 -34.17 9.56 25.13
CA GLY A 1005 -35.60 9.30 25.28
C GLY A 1005 -36.11 8.12 24.46
N LEU A 1006 -35.23 7.17 24.12
CA LEU A 1006 -35.59 5.97 23.36
C LEU A 1006 -35.80 4.77 24.28
N ASP A 1007 -36.76 3.92 23.96
CA ASP A 1007 -36.96 2.62 24.60
C ASP A 1007 -35.94 1.59 24.08
N ASN A 1008 -35.87 0.40 24.72
CA ASN A 1008 -35.01 -0.70 24.28
C ASN A 1008 -35.57 -1.46 23.06
N ASN A 1009 -36.22 -0.76 22.13
CA ASN A 1009 -36.81 -1.33 20.94
C ASN A 1009 -35.99 -0.97 19.69
N GLN A 1010 -35.47 -1.97 18.98
CA GLN A 1010 -34.69 -1.75 17.75
C GLN A 1010 -35.43 -0.91 16.71
N LEU A 1011 -36.77 -1.03 16.63
CA LEU A 1011 -37.55 -0.24 15.69
C LEU A 1011 -37.50 1.27 16.00
N SER A 1012 -37.49 1.66 17.28
CA SER A 1012 -37.40 3.07 17.67
C SER A 1012 -36.02 3.65 17.37
N TRP A 1013 -34.97 2.84 17.52
CA TRP A 1013 -33.59 3.21 17.17
C TRP A 1013 -33.44 3.48 15.69
N HIS A 1014 -33.90 2.55 14.84
CA HIS A 1014 -33.84 2.71 13.39
C HIS A 1014 -34.72 3.86 12.91
N GLN A 1015 -35.90 4.06 13.51
CA GLN A 1015 -36.74 5.22 13.22
C GLN A 1015 -36.03 6.54 13.54
N ARG A 1016 -35.39 6.62 14.72
CA ARG A 1016 -34.62 7.81 15.12
C ARG A 1016 -33.45 8.07 14.20
N THR A 1017 -32.73 7.03 13.79
CA THR A 1017 -31.63 7.12 12.83
C THR A 1017 -32.10 7.66 11.47
N MET A 1018 -33.21 7.13 10.93
CA MET A 1018 -33.78 7.63 9.66
C MET A 1018 -34.26 9.08 9.74
N ASP A 1019 -34.80 9.50 10.89
CA ASP A 1019 -35.24 10.88 11.08
C ASP A 1019 -34.04 11.84 11.13
N ILE A 1020 -32.97 11.49 11.83
CA ILE A 1020 -31.73 12.31 11.83
C ILE A 1020 -31.12 12.37 10.42
N SER A 1021 -31.09 11.24 9.71
CA SER A 1021 -30.61 11.19 8.31
C SER A 1021 -31.48 12.01 7.36
N ARG A 1022 -32.81 12.05 7.57
CA ARG A 1022 -33.72 12.92 6.81
C ARG A 1022 -33.38 14.40 7.03
N ASP A 1023 -33.19 14.79 8.29
CA ASP A 1023 -32.92 16.18 8.64
C ASP A 1023 -31.56 16.61 8.05
N PHE A 1024 -30.54 15.73 8.08
CA PHE A 1024 -29.27 15.95 7.38
C PHE A 1024 -29.45 16.17 5.86
N LEU A 1025 -30.27 15.34 5.20
CA LEU A 1025 -30.55 15.47 3.77
C LEU A 1025 -31.32 16.75 3.43
N SER A 1026 -32.22 17.18 4.31
CA SER A 1026 -32.93 18.45 4.16
C SER A 1026 -31.96 19.63 4.15
N GLU A 1027 -30.99 19.65 5.05
CA GLU A 1027 -29.94 20.69 5.09
C GLU A 1027 -29.06 20.66 3.83
N LEU A 1028 -28.75 19.45 3.33
CA LEU A 1028 -27.99 19.26 2.09
C LEU A 1028 -28.74 19.79 0.86
N GLN A 1029 -30.07 19.68 0.84
CA GLN A 1029 -30.91 20.16 -0.26
C GLN A 1029 -31.18 21.68 -0.21
N MET A 1030 -31.21 22.27 0.99
CA MET A 1030 -31.43 23.70 1.16
C MET A 1030 -30.18 24.52 0.78
N ALA A 1031 -28.99 24.00 1.05
CA ALA A 1031 -27.75 24.74 0.81
C ALA A 1031 -27.42 24.89 -0.69
N PRO A 1032 -27.00 26.08 -1.16
CA PRO A 1032 -26.47 26.26 -2.49
C PRO A 1032 -25.30 25.30 -2.76
N PHE A 1033 -25.31 24.65 -3.93
CA PHE A 1033 -24.33 23.62 -4.26
C PHE A 1033 -22.88 24.12 -4.20
N ASP A 1034 -22.62 25.36 -4.62
CA ASP A 1034 -21.30 26.00 -4.53
C ASP A 1034 -20.78 26.03 -3.07
N CYS A 1035 -21.65 26.30 -2.09
CA CYS A 1035 -21.29 26.31 -0.67
C CYS A 1035 -20.94 24.92 -0.14
N LEU A 1036 -21.58 23.87 -0.67
CA LEU A 1036 -21.27 22.48 -0.32
C LEU A 1036 -19.95 22.02 -0.96
N LYS A 1037 -19.74 22.38 -2.23
CA LYS A 1037 -18.53 22.05 -2.98
C LYS A 1037 -17.27 22.66 -2.35
N MET A 1038 -17.35 23.93 -1.93
CA MET A 1038 -16.24 24.65 -1.28
C MET A 1038 -15.83 24.07 0.08
N GLN A 1039 -16.60 23.15 0.67
CA GLN A 1039 -16.24 22.50 1.94
C GLN A 1039 -15.35 21.26 1.76
N GLY A 1040 -15.18 20.77 0.53
CA GLY A 1040 -14.22 19.71 0.19
C GLY A 1040 -14.50 18.33 0.80
N GLU A 1041 -13.44 17.52 0.90
CA GLU A 1041 -13.46 16.13 1.37
C GLU A 1041 -14.04 15.93 2.78
N PRO A 1042 -13.85 16.83 3.77
CA PRO A 1042 -14.50 16.68 5.08
C PRO A 1042 -16.03 16.58 4.98
N THR A 1043 -16.65 17.26 4.01
CA THR A 1043 -18.10 17.15 3.78
C THR A 1043 -18.47 15.83 3.11
N VAL A 1044 -17.68 15.37 2.14
CA VAL A 1044 -17.86 14.04 1.52
C VAL A 1044 -17.79 12.93 2.56
N GLN A 1045 -16.84 13.00 3.51
CA GLN A 1045 -16.72 12.03 4.60
C GLN A 1045 -17.98 11.98 5.48
N ARG A 1046 -18.57 13.14 5.81
CA ARG A 1046 -19.85 13.19 6.56
C ARG A 1046 -20.97 12.51 5.78
N LEU A 1047 -21.07 12.77 4.48
CA LEU A 1047 -22.06 12.13 3.61
C LEU A 1047 -21.86 10.60 3.58
N ARG A 1048 -20.62 10.13 3.38
CA ARG A 1048 -20.31 8.68 3.42
C ARG A 1048 -20.73 8.05 4.74
N ARG A 1049 -20.48 8.70 5.88
CA ARG A 1049 -20.86 8.19 7.20
C ARG A 1049 -22.38 8.05 7.36
N VAL A 1050 -23.15 9.06 6.95
CA VAL A 1050 -24.63 8.97 6.92
C VAL A 1050 -25.09 7.85 5.96
N GLY A 1051 -24.43 7.71 4.81
CA GLY A 1051 -24.67 6.64 3.84
C GLY A 1051 -24.45 5.25 4.42
N THR A 1052 -23.36 5.02 5.16
CA THR A 1052 -23.06 3.74 5.84
C THR A 1052 -24.15 3.38 6.84
N VAL A 1053 -24.61 4.36 7.63
CA VAL A 1053 -25.68 4.14 8.62
C VAL A 1053 -27.02 3.80 7.94
N LEU A 1054 -27.35 4.46 6.83
CA LEU A 1054 -28.55 4.13 6.04
C LEU A 1054 -28.44 2.75 5.39
N LEU A 1055 -27.26 2.39 4.88
CA LEU A 1055 -26.98 1.06 4.32
C LEU A 1055 -27.16 -0.05 5.37
N GLU A 1056 -26.69 0.15 6.60
CA GLU A 1056 -26.90 -0.79 7.71
C GLU A 1056 -28.39 -1.08 7.93
N ILE A 1057 -29.24 -0.04 7.90
CA ILE A 1057 -30.70 -0.20 8.03
C ILE A 1057 -31.29 -0.98 6.85
N VAL A 1058 -30.86 -0.69 5.62
CA VAL A 1058 -31.36 -1.36 4.41
C VAL A 1058 -31.10 -2.87 4.42
N HIS A 1059 -29.98 -3.30 5.01
CA HIS A 1059 -29.60 -4.72 5.04
C HIS A 1059 -30.13 -5.46 6.27
N ASN A 1060 -30.28 -4.79 7.41
CA ASN A 1060 -30.51 -5.47 8.70
C ASN A 1060 -31.95 -5.38 9.22
N VAL A 1061 -32.81 -4.54 8.64
CA VAL A 1061 -34.19 -4.32 9.13
C VAL A 1061 -35.22 -5.11 8.32
N ASN A 1062 -36.02 -5.93 9.02
CA ASN A 1062 -37.09 -6.76 8.43
C ASN A 1062 -38.37 -5.97 8.06
N ASN A 1063 -38.45 -4.69 8.38
CA ASN A 1063 -39.59 -3.83 8.05
C ASN A 1063 -39.42 -3.22 6.65
N GLU A 1064 -40.24 -3.68 5.69
CA GLU A 1064 -40.17 -3.25 4.29
C GLU A 1064 -40.41 -1.74 4.07
N SER A 1065 -41.26 -1.10 4.88
CA SER A 1065 -41.49 0.35 4.78
C SER A 1065 -40.26 1.15 5.19
N MET A 1066 -39.54 0.69 6.23
CA MET A 1066 -38.29 1.31 6.67
C MET A 1066 -37.19 1.11 5.64
N LYS A 1067 -37.06 -0.11 5.11
CA LYS A 1067 -36.10 -0.45 4.05
C LYS A 1067 -36.29 0.42 2.81
N THR A 1068 -37.53 0.55 2.34
CA THR A 1068 -37.87 1.41 1.18
C THR A 1068 -37.53 2.89 1.45
N ARG A 1069 -37.85 3.39 2.65
CA ARG A 1069 -37.56 4.78 3.03
C ARG A 1069 -36.05 5.05 3.16
N SER A 1070 -35.30 4.15 3.78
CA SER A 1070 -33.83 4.25 3.88
C SER A 1070 -33.15 4.14 2.52
N GLN A 1071 -33.63 3.28 1.62
CA GLN A 1071 -33.16 3.20 0.24
C GLN A 1071 -33.38 4.53 -0.50
N SER A 1072 -34.55 5.15 -0.37
CA SER A 1072 -34.83 6.45 -0.98
C SER A 1072 -33.89 7.55 -0.46
N GLN A 1073 -33.67 7.60 0.86
CA GLN A 1073 -32.73 8.55 1.47
C GLN A 1073 -31.29 8.31 1.02
N LEU A 1074 -30.86 7.04 0.94
CA LEU A 1074 -29.54 6.66 0.46
C LEU A 1074 -29.32 7.08 -0.99
N MET A 1075 -30.30 6.88 -1.87
CA MET A 1075 -30.20 7.28 -3.28
C MET A 1075 -30.04 8.80 -3.43
N GLN A 1076 -30.75 9.61 -2.64
CA GLN A 1076 -30.57 11.07 -2.64
C GLN A 1076 -29.17 11.48 -2.19
N LEU A 1077 -28.61 10.76 -1.20
CA LEU A 1077 -27.25 11.00 -0.71
C LEU A 1077 -26.20 10.63 -1.77
N LEU A 1078 -26.38 9.51 -2.47
CA LEU A 1078 -25.47 9.04 -3.52
C LEU A 1078 -25.43 10.00 -4.73
N ASP A 1079 -26.57 10.55 -5.14
CA ASP A 1079 -26.63 11.58 -6.19
C ASP A 1079 -25.82 12.82 -5.81
N MET A 1080 -25.92 13.27 -4.56
CA MET A 1080 -25.13 14.39 -4.06
C MET A 1080 -23.63 14.06 -3.96
N LEU A 1081 -23.27 12.86 -3.50
CA LEU A 1081 -21.87 12.39 -3.48
C LEU A 1081 -21.24 12.36 -4.87
N ALA A 1082 -21.98 11.89 -5.87
CA ALA A 1082 -21.50 11.85 -7.26
C ALA A 1082 -21.19 13.24 -7.81
N LYS A 1083 -22.01 14.25 -7.46
CA LYS A 1083 -21.81 15.64 -7.88
C LYS A 1083 -20.63 16.33 -7.20
N LEU A 1084 -20.29 15.93 -5.97
CA LEU A 1084 -19.21 16.55 -5.18
C LEU A 1084 -17.79 16.19 -5.67
N ASP A 1085 -17.64 15.26 -6.63
CA ASP A 1085 -16.36 14.89 -7.29
C ASP A 1085 -15.24 14.63 -6.27
N SER A 1086 -15.44 13.60 -5.44
CA SER A 1086 -14.49 13.24 -4.38
C SER A 1086 -13.26 12.52 -4.91
N ARG A 1087 -12.08 12.95 -4.44
CA ARG A 1087 -10.77 12.36 -4.73
C ARG A 1087 -10.47 11.09 -3.96
N ALA A 1088 -11.11 10.85 -2.81
CA ALA A 1088 -10.95 9.59 -2.08
C ALA A 1088 -11.51 8.37 -2.85
N SER A 1089 -12.35 8.58 -3.86
CA SER A 1089 -12.81 7.52 -4.77
C SER A 1089 -11.76 7.13 -5.82
N ASP A 1090 -10.69 7.91 -5.98
CA ASP A 1090 -9.60 7.64 -6.92
C ASP A 1090 -8.62 6.58 -6.38
N GLU A 1091 -8.63 6.26 -5.08
CA GLU A 1091 -7.86 5.14 -4.47
C GLU A 1091 -8.58 3.78 -4.57
N LEU A 1092 -9.89 3.79 -4.85
CA LEU A 1092 -10.71 2.60 -5.07
C LEU A 1092 -10.77 2.21 -6.56
N ARG A 1093 -10.00 2.90 -7.41
CA ARG A 1093 -9.81 2.65 -8.85
C ARG A 1093 -8.37 2.23 -9.09
#